data_AF-A0A3L7RX26-F1
#
_entry.id   AF-A0A3L7RX26-F1
#
_cell.length_a   1.000
_cell.length_b   1.000
_cell.length_c   1.000
_cell.angle_alpha   90.00
_cell.angle_beta   90.00
_cell.angle_gamma   90.00
#
_symmetry.space_group_name_H-M   'P 1'
#
loop_
_entity.id
_entity.type
_entity.pdbx_description
1 polymer ?
#
loop_
_entity_poly.entity_id
_entity_poly.type
_entity_poly.pdbx_seq_one_letter_code
_entity_poly.pdbx_strand_id
1 'polypeptide(L)'
;MNLDRPCSDILTEAWQRYAFANDAGPYLLIPQAILQPRDEQEVQAILAASKIKRIPVCFRAGGTSLSGQSVTDGWLVDIGRHWRSIEPVDAGQSVRVQPGAIGGLVNAHLKSFGRKIGPDPSSINSAMIGGMLSNNSSGMCCGVVHNAYHTLESIRFILPDGSLWDTSRADEASRFRTEKPHLCTELTAIRQAILDDPELLDKIRLKYQQKNTVGYSLNAFVDYQEPLDILSHLLIGAEGTLAFISQAVLKTLPDLPEKATALGFFADAHSACDIIPELIGIQADAVEFMDRASLESIRNLEGTPAELPLRLSEHEKLMGLLFEFQAADKDALAHKLENFRTRCQPHLKPLSPIAFTQNKKEQANLWKLRKGMYPAVAAMRARGEAAILEDITFPLPRLADAILALQEMFRKHQYANGIIFGHAKDGNLHFVISQPMASPQDTDKYARLIDDMVDLVVHRFDGALKSEHGTGRNMAPFVQTEWGTHAVELMRRLKNAVDPDGLLNPDVILTTKPKLHLENIKDLPIVEDVVDKCVECGACEPRCPSRDFTLSPRQRIVLRRARQRLIAQGRTELAKQLDIDYEFAGKQSCATDGLCALDCPVAINTGDLIKQLRKETNTPGSKKIASQLASSFGLAERAVGASLMLGRTASSIMGAKAMQGLTKGLSSVFSGFPQWHQGLEGQNESIDKSLLSKFDECDLVYWPTCMSRMMHGTSAALVCVADRAGVALHIPKDAIGRCCGQAFSSKGFPDSALAKQSELIDAMWLWSDRGARPIVMDLGSCTAFITQGLADLDP
;
A
#
# COMPACT_ATOMS: atom_id res chain seq x y z
N MET A 1 -13.35 -5.91 30.69
CA MET A 1 -12.96 -5.36 29.36
C MET A 1 -14.19 -4.73 28.74
N ASN A 2 -14.15 -3.49 28.25
CA ASN A 2 -15.30 -2.94 27.51
C ASN A 2 -15.01 -3.13 26.02
N LEU A 3 -15.39 -4.30 25.47
CA LEU A 3 -15.55 -4.47 24.02
C LEU A 3 -16.64 -3.52 23.46
N ASP A 4 -17.39 -2.87 24.36
CA ASP A 4 -18.42 -1.87 24.09
C ASP A 4 -17.91 -0.42 24.06
N ARG A 5 -16.60 -0.12 23.96
CA ARG A 5 -16.25 1.23 23.51
C ARG A 5 -16.78 1.33 22.07
N PRO A 6 -17.83 2.12 21.79
CA PRO A 6 -18.23 2.34 20.41
C PRO A 6 -16.96 2.81 19.71
N CYS A 7 -16.62 2.22 18.57
CA CYS A 7 -15.56 2.75 17.75
C CYS A 7 -16.08 4.13 17.29
N SER A 8 -15.75 5.16 18.05
CA SER A 8 -16.09 6.54 17.71
C SER A 8 -15.41 6.81 16.38
N ASP A 9 -16.17 7.24 15.39
CA ASP A 9 -15.60 7.69 14.11
C ASP A 9 -14.90 9.06 14.25
N ILE A 10 -14.83 9.59 15.47
CA ILE A 10 -14.02 10.75 15.85
C ILE A 10 -12.94 10.28 16.83
N LEU A 11 -11.69 10.30 16.39
CA LEU A 11 -10.52 9.85 17.14
C LEU A 11 -9.70 11.06 17.61
N THR A 12 -9.61 11.26 18.93
CA THR A 12 -8.93 12.41 19.53
C THR A 12 -7.91 12.01 20.60
N GLU A 13 -7.84 10.74 20.98
CA GLU A 13 -6.86 10.26 21.96
C GLU A 13 -5.44 10.39 21.39
N ALA A 14 -4.46 10.63 22.26
CA ALA A 14 -3.09 10.91 21.84
C ALA A 14 -2.54 9.78 20.94
N TRP A 15 -2.64 8.53 21.36
CA TRP A 15 -2.13 7.40 20.57
C TRP A 15 -2.79 7.29 19.18
N GLN A 16 -4.06 7.70 19.04
CA GLN A 16 -4.74 7.72 17.74
C GLN A 16 -4.14 8.81 16.86
N ARG A 17 -3.98 10.02 17.39
CA ARG A 17 -3.36 11.14 16.68
C ARG A 17 -1.93 10.83 16.20
N TYR A 18 -1.11 10.26 17.08
CA TYR A 18 0.27 9.89 16.73
C TYR A 18 0.33 8.72 15.73
N ALA A 19 -0.60 7.78 15.77
CA ALA A 19 -0.66 6.66 14.82
C ALA A 19 -0.93 7.10 13.37
N PHE A 20 -1.63 8.23 13.18
CA PHE A 20 -1.97 8.77 11.85
C PHE A 20 -1.09 9.96 11.42
N ALA A 21 -0.05 10.30 12.19
CA ALA A 21 0.72 11.53 12.00
C ALA A 21 1.65 11.53 10.77
N ASN A 22 1.93 10.37 10.18
CA ASN A 22 2.85 10.20 9.05
C ASN A 22 2.17 9.50 7.86
N ASP A 23 2.74 9.68 6.68
CA ASP A 23 2.48 8.87 5.48
C ASP A 23 3.74 8.07 5.10
N ALA A 24 3.85 7.63 3.84
CA ALA A 24 5.05 6.93 3.37
C ALA A 24 6.23 7.87 3.12
N GLY A 25 5.99 9.18 3.01
CA GLY A 25 6.98 10.21 2.75
C GLY A 25 7.78 10.62 4.00
N PRO A 26 8.66 11.63 3.87
CA PRO A 26 9.52 12.08 4.95
C PRO A 26 8.83 13.04 5.93
N TYR A 27 7.52 13.27 5.85
CA TYR A 27 6.84 14.29 6.65
C TYR A 27 6.07 13.70 7.83
N LEU A 28 5.98 14.48 8.90
CA LEU A 28 5.20 14.13 10.09
C LEU A 28 4.50 15.37 10.67
N LEU A 29 3.17 15.32 10.69
CA LEU A 29 2.33 16.34 11.33
C LEU A 29 1.28 15.63 12.19
N ILE A 30 1.09 16.07 13.44
CA ILE A 30 0.19 15.41 14.38
C ILE A 30 -1.20 16.05 14.27
N PRO A 31 -2.20 15.36 13.68
CA PRO A 31 -3.53 15.95 13.48
C PRO A 31 -4.19 16.25 14.82
N GLN A 32 -5.08 17.26 14.86
CA GLN A 32 -5.90 17.58 16.03
C GLN A 32 -6.93 16.49 16.33
N ALA A 33 -7.51 15.91 15.28
CA ALA A 33 -8.47 14.81 15.32
C ALA A 33 -8.43 14.02 14.02
N ILE A 34 -8.80 12.74 14.07
CA ILE A 34 -9.10 11.92 12.89
C ILE A 34 -10.61 11.73 12.82
N LEU A 35 -11.20 11.99 11.66
CA LEU A 35 -12.63 11.88 11.38
C LEU A 35 -12.83 10.79 10.33
N GLN A 36 -13.70 9.82 10.60
CA GLN A 36 -13.96 8.66 9.73
C GLN A 36 -15.40 8.70 9.20
N PRO A 37 -15.73 9.62 8.28
CA PRO A 37 -17.11 9.79 7.82
C PRO A 37 -17.60 8.55 7.07
N ARG A 38 -18.90 8.26 7.22
CA ARG A 38 -19.57 7.10 6.62
C ARG A 38 -20.24 7.43 5.29
N ASP A 39 -20.65 8.67 5.11
CA ASP A 39 -21.43 9.13 3.97
C ASP A 39 -21.16 10.60 3.61
N GLU A 40 -21.79 11.06 2.54
CA GLU A 40 -21.62 12.40 1.98
C GLU A 40 -22.10 13.48 2.95
N GLN A 41 -23.15 13.20 3.74
CA GLN A 41 -23.73 14.11 4.71
C GLN A 41 -22.76 14.39 5.87
N GLU A 42 -22.08 13.37 6.38
CA GLU A 42 -21.04 13.55 7.38
C GLU A 42 -19.85 14.36 6.84
N VAL A 43 -19.45 14.15 5.58
CA VAL A 43 -18.41 14.99 4.94
C VAL A 43 -18.85 16.45 4.83
N GLN A 44 -20.08 16.71 4.38
CA GLN A 44 -20.64 18.07 4.32
C GLN A 44 -20.65 18.73 5.71
N ALA A 45 -21.02 17.98 6.76
CA ALA A 45 -21.00 18.47 8.14
C ALA A 45 -19.57 18.80 8.61
N ILE A 46 -18.58 17.98 8.26
CA ILE A 46 -17.16 18.23 8.57
C ILE A 46 -16.68 19.52 7.89
N LEU A 47 -16.98 19.72 6.60
CA LEU A 47 -16.59 20.92 5.86
C LEU A 47 -17.25 22.18 6.43
N ALA A 48 -18.53 22.12 6.76
CA ALA A 48 -19.25 23.21 7.41
C ALA A 48 -18.63 23.54 8.79
N ALA A 49 -18.32 22.53 9.60
CA ALA A 49 -17.69 22.70 10.90
C ALA A 49 -16.26 23.26 10.78
N SER A 50 -15.49 22.80 9.79
CA SER A 50 -14.13 23.29 9.50
C SER A 50 -14.16 24.79 9.18
N LYS A 51 -15.12 25.23 8.36
CA LYS A 51 -15.32 26.65 8.04
C LYS A 51 -15.62 27.50 9.27
N ILE A 52 -16.51 27.03 10.14
CA ILE A 52 -16.87 27.72 11.39
C ILE A 52 -15.67 27.79 12.35
N LYS A 53 -14.93 26.68 12.49
CA LYS A 53 -13.82 26.56 13.43
C LYS A 53 -12.49 27.09 12.90
N ARG A 54 -12.41 27.38 11.59
CA ARG A 54 -11.18 27.73 10.87
C ARG A 54 -10.08 26.69 11.05
N ILE A 55 -10.45 25.41 11.02
CA ILE A 55 -9.50 24.29 11.13
C ILE A 55 -9.32 23.67 9.75
N PRO A 56 -8.08 23.58 9.22
CA PRO A 56 -7.82 22.93 7.94
C PRO A 56 -8.23 21.46 7.91
N VAL A 57 -8.63 20.99 6.74
CA VAL A 57 -9.05 19.60 6.48
C VAL A 57 -8.14 18.95 5.46
N CYS A 58 -7.65 17.76 5.76
CA CYS A 58 -6.89 16.91 4.85
C CYS A 58 -7.60 15.57 4.70
N PHE A 59 -7.92 15.18 3.46
CA PHE A 59 -8.50 13.87 3.17
C PHE A 59 -7.39 12.83 3.04
N ARG A 60 -7.55 11.69 3.71
CA ARG A 60 -6.58 10.59 3.70
C ARG A 60 -7.23 9.29 3.28
N ALA A 61 -6.62 8.69 2.26
CA ALA A 61 -6.90 7.35 1.77
C ALA A 61 -5.94 6.34 2.44
N GLY A 62 -5.19 5.54 1.68
CA GLY A 62 -4.23 4.57 2.24
C GLY A 62 -3.02 5.18 2.96
N GLY A 63 -2.79 6.49 2.82
CA GLY A 63 -1.60 7.16 3.38
C GLY A 63 -0.28 6.62 2.82
N THR A 64 -0.29 6.21 1.54
CA THR A 64 0.87 5.67 0.82
C THR A 64 1.63 6.75 0.02
N SER A 65 1.28 8.03 0.19
CA SER A 65 1.92 9.15 -0.50
C SER A 65 3.35 9.40 -0.02
N LEU A 66 4.18 9.91 -0.91
CA LEU A 66 5.62 10.14 -0.68
C LEU A 66 5.99 11.62 -0.54
N SER A 67 5.09 12.54 -0.93
CA SER A 67 5.36 13.99 -0.94
C SER A 67 4.67 14.73 0.21
N GLY A 68 4.18 14.03 1.23
CA GLY A 68 3.60 14.61 2.43
C GLY A 68 2.19 15.16 2.28
N GLN A 69 1.47 14.84 1.21
CA GLN A 69 0.13 15.40 0.94
C GLN A 69 -1.02 14.77 1.74
N SER A 70 -0.79 13.64 2.43
CA SER A 70 -1.82 12.95 3.24
C SER A 70 -1.62 13.06 4.76
N VAL A 71 -0.90 14.11 5.19
CA VAL A 71 -0.67 14.46 6.60
C VAL A 71 -1.11 15.90 6.87
N THR A 72 -1.47 16.19 8.13
CA THR A 72 -1.89 17.53 8.57
C THR A 72 -1.78 17.67 10.08
N ASP A 73 -1.65 18.90 10.57
CA ASP A 73 -1.84 19.29 11.98
C ASP A 73 -3.28 19.80 12.27
N GLY A 74 -4.15 19.83 11.25
CA GLY A 74 -5.58 20.13 11.34
C GLY A 74 -6.45 18.88 11.58
N TRP A 75 -7.60 18.81 10.91
CA TRP A 75 -8.46 17.63 10.90
C TRP A 75 -8.07 16.69 9.76
N LEU A 76 -7.77 15.44 10.10
CA LEU A 76 -7.50 14.39 9.14
C LEU A 76 -8.78 13.58 8.90
N VAL A 77 -9.31 13.61 7.69
CA VAL A 77 -10.52 12.88 7.31
C VAL A 77 -10.09 11.56 6.67
N ASP A 78 -10.10 10.48 7.44
CA ASP A 78 -9.73 9.14 6.99
C ASP A 78 -10.93 8.44 6.35
N ILE A 79 -10.83 8.18 5.05
CA ILE A 79 -11.90 7.53 4.27
C ILE A 79 -11.67 6.04 4.05
N GLY A 80 -10.54 5.51 4.53
CA GLY A 80 -10.14 4.13 4.26
C GLY A 80 -11.09 3.08 4.85
N ARG A 81 -11.95 3.45 5.81
CA ARG A 81 -12.82 2.53 6.56
C ARG A 81 -14.16 2.22 5.88
N HIS A 82 -14.90 3.25 5.49
CA HIS A 82 -16.33 3.13 5.14
C HIS A 82 -16.63 3.23 3.64
N TRP A 83 -15.69 3.73 2.83
CA TRP A 83 -15.91 4.06 1.41
C TRP A 83 -15.33 3.00 0.45
N ARG A 84 -15.77 1.74 0.53
CA ARG A 84 -15.09 0.60 -0.12
C ARG A 84 -15.86 -0.06 -1.27
N SER A 85 -16.98 0.50 -1.72
CA SER A 85 -17.77 -0.09 -2.80
C SER A 85 -16.99 -0.21 -4.12
N ILE A 86 -17.16 -1.36 -4.80
CA ILE A 86 -16.58 -1.69 -6.11
C ILE A 86 -17.68 -2.37 -6.93
N GLU A 87 -18.02 -1.79 -8.08
CA GLU A 87 -19.07 -2.30 -8.97
C GLU A 87 -18.56 -2.27 -10.41
N PRO A 88 -18.19 -3.44 -10.99
CA PRO A 88 -17.95 -3.55 -12.43
C PRO A 88 -19.22 -3.21 -13.22
N VAL A 89 -19.09 -2.38 -14.26
CA VAL A 89 -20.19 -1.91 -15.11
C VAL A 89 -19.97 -2.43 -16.53
N ASP A 90 -21.05 -2.76 -17.26
CA ASP A 90 -21.03 -3.18 -18.67
C ASP A 90 -20.00 -4.27 -18.97
N ALA A 91 -20.12 -5.40 -18.26
CA ALA A 91 -19.19 -6.52 -18.32
C ALA A 91 -17.72 -6.11 -18.03
N GLY A 92 -17.55 -5.14 -17.14
CA GLY A 92 -16.26 -4.65 -16.68
C GLY A 92 -15.58 -3.67 -17.64
N GLN A 93 -16.27 -3.14 -18.67
CA GLN A 93 -15.73 -2.06 -19.53
C GLN A 93 -15.44 -0.78 -18.76
N SER A 94 -16.23 -0.53 -17.72
CA SER A 94 -15.99 0.50 -16.72
C SER A 94 -16.15 -0.07 -15.31
N VAL A 95 -15.70 0.67 -14.30
CA VAL A 95 -15.87 0.29 -12.90
C VAL A 95 -16.25 1.51 -12.07
N ARG A 96 -17.34 1.39 -11.32
CA ARG A 96 -17.76 2.38 -10.32
C ARG A 96 -17.13 2.04 -8.99
N VAL A 97 -16.48 3.01 -8.37
CA VAL A 97 -15.66 2.81 -7.18
C VAL A 97 -15.82 3.97 -6.19
N GLN A 98 -15.84 3.63 -4.91
CA GLN A 98 -15.69 4.59 -3.82
C GLN A 98 -14.21 4.83 -3.48
N PRO A 99 -13.85 5.98 -2.88
CA PRO A 99 -12.45 6.43 -2.77
C PRO A 99 -11.59 5.60 -1.79
N GLY A 100 -12.19 4.83 -0.88
CA GLY A 100 -11.50 3.91 0.03
C GLY A 100 -11.26 2.50 -0.53
N ALA A 101 -11.69 2.21 -1.77
CA ALA A 101 -11.42 0.92 -2.41
C ALA A 101 -9.94 0.77 -2.77
N ILE A 102 -9.32 -0.36 -2.42
CA ILE A 102 -7.91 -0.66 -2.75
C ILE A 102 -7.79 -1.05 -4.22
N GLY A 103 -6.87 -0.44 -4.98
CA GLY A 103 -6.73 -0.68 -6.42
C GLY A 103 -6.53 -2.15 -6.78
N GLY A 104 -5.74 -2.88 -6.00
CA GLY A 104 -5.51 -4.32 -6.19
C GLY A 104 -6.79 -5.15 -6.01
N LEU A 105 -7.67 -4.74 -5.10
CA LEU A 105 -9.00 -5.37 -4.94
C LEU A 105 -9.92 -5.01 -6.11
N VAL A 106 -9.87 -3.79 -6.63
CA VAL A 106 -10.63 -3.42 -7.85
C VAL A 106 -10.23 -4.32 -9.02
N ASN A 107 -8.92 -4.51 -9.26
CA ASN A 107 -8.43 -5.42 -10.30
C ASN A 107 -8.83 -6.88 -10.05
N ALA A 108 -8.89 -7.32 -8.79
CA ALA A 108 -9.38 -8.66 -8.47
C ALA A 108 -10.85 -8.86 -8.87
N HIS A 109 -11.71 -7.84 -8.73
CA HIS A 109 -13.11 -7.87 -9.16
C HIS A 109 -13.25 -7.82 -10.69
N LEU A 110 -12.33 -7.16 -11.38
CA LEU A 110 -12.33 -7.06 -12.85
C LEU A 110 -11.71 -8.28 -13.55
N LYS A 111 -10.97 -9.12 -12.82
CA LYS A 111 -10.22 -10.24 -13.38
C LYS A 111 -11.07 -11.23 -14.19
N SER A 112 -12.28 -11.56 -13.72
CA SER A 112 -13.19 -12.48 -14.43
C SER A 112 -13.70 -11.92 -15.75
N PHE A 113 -13.62 -10.62 -15.96
CA PHE A 113 -14.00 -9.94 -17.18
C PHE A 113 -12.82 -9.76 -18.15
N GLY A 114 -11.60 -10.17 -17.77
CA GLY A 114 -10.39 -9.92 -18.55
C GLY A 114 -10.02 -8.43 -18.61
N ARG A 115 -10.35 -7.68 -17.54
CA ARG A 115 -10.18 -6.22 -17.47
C ARG A 115 -9.35 -5.83 -16.25
N LYS A 116 -8.79 -4.63 -16.29
CA LYS A 116 -8.06 -3.98 -15.18
C LYS A 116 -8.25 -2.47 -15.23
N ILE A 117 -8.09 -1.77 -14.12
CA ILE A 117 -8.01 -0.29 -14.15
C ILE A 117 -6.73 0.15 -14.87
N GLY A 118 -6.76 1.37 -15.42
CA GLY A 118 -5.57 2.00 -16.01
C GLY A 118 -4.47 2.19 -14.98
N PRO A 119 -4.60 3.10 -14.01
CA PRO A 119 -3.55 3.36 -13.03
C PRO A 119 -3.01 2.10 -12.34
N ASP A 120 -1.71 1.83 -12.47
CA ASP A 120 -1.03 0.64 -11.96
C ASP A 120 0.20 0.96 -11.08
N PRO A 121 0.05 1.82 -10.04
CA PRO A 121 1.17 2.23 -9.21
C PRO A 121 1.79 1.04 -8.48
N SER A 122 3.07 1.12 -8.14
CA SER A 122 3.77 0.06 -7.39
C SER A 122 3.08 -0.30 -6.06
N SER A 123 2.40 0.67 -5.45
CA SER A 123 1.63 0.53 -4.21
C SER A 123 0.19 0.05 -4.42
N ILE A 124 -0.24 -0.42 -5.60
CA ILE A 124 -1.64 -0.74 -5.94
C ILE A 124 -2.34 -1.68 -4.93
N ASN A 125 -1.60 -2.55 -4.24
CA ASN A 125 -2.15 -3.45 -3.23
C ASN A 125 -2.47 -2.77 -1.88
N SER A 126 -2.20 -1.48 -1.74
CA SER A 126 -2.46 -0.69 -0.52
C SER A 126 -2.96 0.72 -0.81
N ALA A 127 -2.59 1.30 -1.94
CA ALA A 127 -3.16 2.53 -2.45
C ALA A 127 -4.65 2.33 -2.72
N MET A 128 -5.43 3.34 -2.36
CA MET A 128 -6.87 3.36 -2.58
C MET A 128 -7.22 4.38 -3.66
N ILE A 129 -8.35 4.15 -4.34
CA ILE A 129 -8.78 4.91 -5.52
C ILE A 129 -8.77 6.42 -5.26
N GLY A 130 -9.25 6.91 -4.13
CA GLY A 130 -9.28 8.35 -3.84
C GLY A 130 -7.90 9.00 -3.88
N GLY A 131 -6.89 8.31 -3.37
CA GLY A 131 -5.49 8.76 -3.48
C GLY A 131 -4.94 8.62 -4.89
N MET A 132 -5.33 7.57 -5.63
CA MET A 132 -4.90 7.37 -7.02
C MET A 132 -5.46 8.45 -7.95
N LEU A 133 -6.72 8.85 -7.78
CA LEU A 133 -7.32 9.98 -8.48
C LEU A 133 -6.66 11.30 -8.08
N SER A 134 -6.51 11.53 -6.77
CA SER A 134 -6.00 12.80 -6.25
C SER A 134 -4.52 13.05 -6.56
N ASN A 135 -3.75 12.01 -6.89
CA ASN A 135 -2.36 12.15 -7.35
C ASN A 135 -2.19 11.98 -8.87
N ASN A 136 -3.29 11.82 -9.63
CA ASN A 136 -3.27 11.40 -11.02
C ASN A 136 -2.31 10.21 -11.27
N SER A 137 -2.43 9.19 -10.41
CA SER A 137 -1.52 8.05 -10.44
C SER A 137 -1.51 7.37 -11.80
N SER A 138 -0.31 6.93 -12.17
CA SER A 138 0.00 6.20 -13.39
C SER A 138 0.64 4.86 -12.98
N GLY A 139 1.52 4.28 -13.79
CA GLY A 139 2.43 3.23 -13.39
C GLY A 139 3.21 2.67 -14.58
N MET A 140 3.59 1.39 -14.47
CA MET A 140 4.57 0.71 -15.33
C MET A 140 4.10 0.57 -16.78
N CYS A 141 2.82 0.23 -16.97
CA CYS A 141 2.29 -0.10 -18.30
C CYS A 141 1.39 0.99 -18.89
N CYS A 142 0.93 1.92 -18.05
CA CYS A 142 -0.20 2.78 -18.38
C CYS A 142 0.21 4.17 -18.89
N GLY A 143 1.45 4.59 -18.62
CA GLY A 143 2.05 5.78 -19.20
C GLY A 143 1.20 7.04 -18.96
N VAL A 144 1.28 7.99 -19.91
CA VAL A 144 0.45 9.20 -19.90
C VAL A 144 -0.97 8.95 -20.41
N VAL A 145 -1.20 7.93 -21.25
CA VAL A 145 -2.47 7.77 -22.00
C VAL A 145 -3.54 7.02 -21.21
N HIS A 146 -3.14 6.23 -20.21
CA HIS A 146 -4.06 5.42 -19.41
C HIS A 146 -3.99 5.73 -17.91
N ASN A 147 -3.58 6.94 -17.55
CA ASN A 147 -3.61 7.44 -16.19
C ASN A 147 -5.06 7.70 -15.71
N ALA A 148 -5.20 8.15 -14.46
CA ALA A 148 -6.51 8.42 -13.86
C ALA A 148 -7.27 9.52 -14.62
N TYR A 149 -6.57 10.52 -15.15
CA TYR A 149 -7.16 11.64 -15.88
C TYR A 149 -7.87 11.18 -17.16
N HIS A 150 -7.20 10.38 -18.00
CA HIS A 150 -7.77 9.94 -19.27
C HIS A 150 -8.75 8.77 -19.15
N THR A 151 -8.67 8.01 -18.06
CA THR A 151 -9.61 6.91 -17.81
C THR A 151 -10.87 7.36 -17.08
N LEU A 152 -10.94 8.61 -16.61
CA LEU A 152 -12.12 9.14 -15.94
C LEU A 152 -13.31 9.19 -16.91
N GLU A 153 -14.43 8.58 -16.50
CA GLU A 153 -15.69 8.66 -17.22
C GLU A 153 -16.68 9.60 -16.54
N SER A 154 -16.82 9.47 -15.21
CA SER A 154 -17.59 10.41 -14.39
C SER A 154 -17.08 10.44 -12.95
N ILE A 155 -17.40 11.52 -12.24
CA ILE A 155 -16.97 11.75 -10.87
C ILE A 155 -18.11 12.36 -10.05
N ARG A 156 -18.15 11.98 -8.78
CA ARG A 156 -19.03 12.55 -7.78
C ARG A 156 -18.20 13.17 -6.67
N PHE A 157 -18.45 14.44 -6.35
CA PHE A 157 -17.59 15.20 -5.45
C PHE A 157 -18.36 16.27 -4.66
N ILE A 158 -17.77 16.69 -3.53
CA ILE A 158 -18.28 17.72 -2.63
C ILE A 158 -17.28 18.88 -2.57
N LEU A 159 -17.75 20.08 -2.87
CA LEU A 159 -16.98 21.32 -2.79
C LEU A 159 -16.85 21.83 -1.34
N PRO A 160 -15.91 22.75 -1.05
CA PRO A 160 -15.70 23.27 0.31
C PRO A 160 -16.94 23.90 0.96
N ASP A 161 -17.85 24.42 0.13
CA ASP A 161 -19.13 24.98 0.59
C ASP A 161 -20.21 23.94 0.90
N GLY A 162 -19.88 22.65 0.75
CA GLY A 162 -20.77 21.51 0.98
C GLY A 162 -21.65 21.16 -0.22
N SER A 163 -21.57 21.87 -1.35
CA SER A 163 -22.35 21.50 -2.55
C SER A 163 -21.84 20.20 -3.17
N LEU A 164 -22.77 19.34 -3.55
CA LEU A 164 -22.53 17.99 -4.08
C LEU A 164 -22.80 17.97 -5.59
N TRP A 165 -21.92 17.33 -6.34
CA TRP A 165 -21.93 17.31 -7.80
C TRP A 165 -21.67 15.90 -8.31
N ASP A 166 -22.37 15.51 -9.38
CA ASP A 166 -22.29 14.21 -10.03
C ASP A 166 -22.31 14.37 -11.55
N THR A 167 -21.14 14.23 -12.19
CA THR A 167 -20.99 14.49 -13.62
C THR A 167 -21.63 13.42 -14.50
N SER A 168 -22.12 12.31 -13.94
CA SER A 168 -22.87 11.31 -14.71
C SER A 168 -24.30 11.77 -15.06
N ARG A 169 -24.80 12.82 -14.39
CA ARG A 169 -26.16 13.34 -14.60
C ARG A 169 -26.19 14.37 -15.72
N ALA A 170 -27.12 14.20 -16.67
CA ALA A 170 -27.23 15.06 -17.85
C ALA A 170 -27.59 16.53 -17.53
N ASP A 171 -28.30 16.79 -16.43
CA ASP A 171 -28.71 18.14 -15.99
C ASP A 171 -27.63 18.87 -15.17
N GLU A 172 -26.55 18.18 -14.78
CA GLU A 172 -25.61 18.66 -13.78
C GLU A 172 -24.84 19.91 -14.24
N ALA A 173 -24.41 19.96 -15.50
CA ALA A 173 -23.69 21.11 -16.06
C ALA A 173 -24.56 22.39 -16.04
N SER A 174 -25.85 22.25 -16.36
CA SER A 174 -26.80 23.38 -16.29
C SER A 174 -27.03 23.84 -14.84
N ARG A 175 -27.13 22.90 -13.90
CA ARG A 175 -27.22 23.22 -12.47
C ARG A 175 -25.96 23.93 -11.99
N PHE A 176 -24.78 23.48 -12.42
CA PHE A 176 -23.49 24.07 -12.07
C PHE A 176 -23.39 25.52 -12.53
N ARG A 177 -23.77 25.82 -13.78
CA ARG A 177 -23.82 27.20 -14.30
C ARG A 177 -24.78 28.10 -13.53
N THR A 178 -25.90 27.55 -13.05
CA THR A 178 -26.93 28.31 -12.33
C THR A 178 -26.55 28.56 -10.86
N GLU A 179 -26.05 27.54 -10.17
CA GLU A 179 -25.76 27.60 -8.73
C GLU A 179 -24.32 28.06 -8.41
N LYS A 180 -23.39 27.95 -9.35
CA LYS A 180 -21.98 28.36 -9.22
C LYS A 180 -21.53 29.32 -10.33
N PRO A 181 -22.25 30.42 -10.59
CA PRO A 181 -21.93 31.32 -11.70
C PRO A 181 -20.55 31.98 -11.57
N HIS A 182 -20.13 32.30 -10.34
CA HIS A 182 -18.80 32.87 -10.08
C HIS A 182 -17.67 31.89 -10.42
N LEU A 183 -17.79 30.62 -10.02
CA LEU A 183 -16.80 29.61 -10.33
C LEU A 183 -16.77 29.29 -11.83
N CYS A 184 -17.92 29.24 -12.50
CA CYS A 184 -17.98 29.08 -13.95
C CYS A 184 -17.26 30.24 -14.67
N THR A 185 -17.54 31.47 -14.26
CA THR A 185 -16.89 32.67 -14.82
C THR A 185 -15.38 32.61 -14.66
N GLU A 186 -14.90 32.25 -13.47
CA GLU A 186 -13.47 32.17 -13.20
C GLU A 186 -12.77 31.06 -14.01
N LEU A 187 -13.38 29.86 -14.08
CA LEU A 187 -12.86 28.75 -14.89
C LEU A 187 -12.76 29.12 -16.37
N THR A 188 -13.80 29.77 -16.92
CA THR A 188 -13.79 30.27 -18.30
C THR A 188 -12.75 31.37 -18.50
N ALA A 189 -12.58 32.28 -17.53
CA ALA A 189 -11.58 33.34 -17.63
C ALA A 189 -10.14 32.81 -17.57
N ILE A 190 -9.86 31.84 -16.69
CA ILE A 190 -8.55 31.16 -16.64
C ILE A 190 -8.27 30.44 -17.95
N ARG A 191 -9.26 29.69 -18.46
CA ARG A 191 -9.16 29.03 -19.75
C ARG A 191 -8.81 30.01 -20.86
N GLN A 192 -9.52 31.13 -20.94
CA GLN A 192 -9.29 32.13 -21.98
C GLN A 192 -7.89 32.74 -21.87
N ALA A 193 -7.44 33.05 -20.64
CA ALA A 193 -6.08 33.55 -20.41
C ALA A 193 -4.98 32.56 -20.86
N ILE A 194 -5.21 31.24 -20.73
CA ILE A 194 -4.28 30.22 -21.24
C ILE A 194 -4.29 30.19 -22.77
N LEU A 195 -5.47 30.27 -23.41
CA LEU A 195 -5.58 30.22 -24.87
C LEU A 195 -5.04 31.47 -25.56
N ASP A 196 -5.11 32.62 -24.89
CA ASP A 196 -4.59 33.90 -25.39
C ASP A 196 -3.07 34.05 -25.15
N ASP A 197 -2.43 33.09 -24.48
CA ASP A 197 -0.98 33.00 -24.25
C ASP A 197 -0.40 31.77 -24.96
N PRO A 198 0.06 31.91 -26.23
CA PRO A 198 0.60 30.79 -27.00
C PRO A 198 1.80 30.11 -26.35
N GLU A 199 2.64 30.85 -25.63
CA GLU A 199 3.83 30.31 -24.98
C GLU A 199 3.43 29.38 -23.82
N LEU A 200 2.50 29.83 -22.97
CA LEU A 200 1.96 29.01 -21.90
C LEU A 200 1.19 27.79 -22.45
N LEU A 201 0.38 27.98 -23.49
CA LEU A 201 -0.36 26.90 -24.13
C LEU A 201 0.56 25.79 -24.68
N ASP A 202 1.62 26.18 -25.39
CA ASP A 202 2.59 25.22 -25.94
C ASP A 202 3.37 24.53 -24.83
N LYS A 203 3.73 25.26 -23.77
CA LYS A 203 4.35 24.68 -22.57
C LYS A 203 3.46 23.65 -21.88
N ILE A 204 2.17 23.94 -21.69
CA ILE A 204 1.19 22.99 -21.13
C ILE A 204 1.13 21.73 -22.00
N ARG A 205 0.98 21.87 -23.31
CA ARG A 205 0.94 20.73 -24.24
C ARG A 205 2.21 19.88 -24.16
N LEU A 206 3.38 20.51 -24.15
CA LEU A 206 4.65 19.80 -24.07
C LEU A 206 4.82 19.06 -22.73
N LYS A 207 4.51 19.71 -21.61
CA LYS A 207 4.66 19.12 -20.27
C LYS A 207 3.74 17.93 -20.03
N TYR A 208 2.52 17.93 -20.56
CA TYR A 208 1.58 16.81 -20.43
C TYR A 208 1.70 15.73 -21.51
N GLN A 209 2.64 15.86 -22.46
CA GLN A 209 3.12 14.71 -23.25
C GLN A 209 4.00 13.77 -22.41
N GLN A 210 4.48 14.26 -21.27
CA GLN A 210 5.24 13.54 -20.26
C GLN A 210 4.37 13.31 -19.03
N LYS A 211 4.79 12.40 -18.14
CA LYS A 211 4.16 12.24 -16.83
C LYS A 211 4.48 13.49 -16.00
N ASN A 212 3.46 14.26 -15.64
CA ASN A 212 3.61 15.47 -14.84
C ASN A 212 2.46 15.62 -13.84
N THR A 213 2.80 15.77 -12.56
CA THR A 213 1.86 16.00 -11.45
C THR A 213 2.24 17.20 -10.58
N VAL A 214 3.07 18.11 -11.11
CA VAL A 214 3.48 19.36 -10.45
C VAL A 214 2.43 20.44 -10.70
N GLY A 215 1.86 21.01 -9.63
CA GLY A 215 0.76 21.97 -9.73
C GLY A 215 -0.60 21.30 -10.03
N TYR A 216 -1.59 22.13 -10.37
CA TYR A 216 -2.87 21.63 -10.87
C TYR A 216 -2.75 21.19 -12.33
N SER A 217 -3.57 20.22 -12.74
CA SER A 217 -3.68 19.68 -14.10
C SER A 217 -4.15 20.74 -15.12
N LEU A 218 -3.24 21.64 -15.54
CA LEU A 218 -3.58 22.77 -16.42
C LEU A 218 -4.08 22.34 -17.80
N ASN A 219 -3.74 21.13 -18.25
CA ASN A 219 -4.30 20.54 -19.47
C ASN A 219 -5.83 20.43 -19.43
N ALA A 220 -6.46 20.38 -18.25
CA ALA A 220 -7.93 20.41 -18.14
C ALA A 220 -8.55 21.65 -18.79
N PHE A 221 -7.88 22.80 -18.74
CA PHE A 221 -8.35 24.04 -19.40
C PHE A 221 -8.18 23.99 -20.93
N VAL A 222 -7.27 23.16 -21.43
CA VAL A 222 -7.02 22.99 -22.87
C VAL A 222 -7.97 21.94 -23.45
N ASP A 223 -8.11 20.81 -22.76
CA ASP A 223 -8.83 19.63 -23.23
C ASP A 223 -10.36 19.79 -23.16
N TYR A 224 -10.85 20.60 -22.22
CA TYR A 224 -12.29 20.77 -21.95
C TYR A 224 -12.75 22.22 -22.12
N GLN A 225 -14.06 22.39 -22.38
CA GLN A 225 -14.69 23.70 -22.58
C GLN A 225 -15.78 24.00 -21.54
N GLU A 226 -16.60 23.00 -21.19
CA GLU A 226 -17.65 23.15 -20.18
C GLU A 226 -17.02 23.29 -18.78
N PRO A 227 -17.39 24.31 -17.97
CA PRO A 227 -16.78 24.53 -16.66
C PRO A 227 -16.84 23.34 -15.70
N LEU A 228 -17.93 22.56 -15.71
CA LEU A 228 -18.04 21.38 -14.85
C LEU A 228 -17.03 20.29 -15.26
N ASP A 229 -16.83 20.08 -16.56
CA ASP A 229 -15.86 19.11 -17.08
C ASP A 229 -14.42 19.56 -16.82
N ILE A 230 -14.13 20.85 -16.95
CA ILE A 230 -12.83 21.43 -16.57
C ILE A 230 -12.58 21.14 -15.09
N LEU A 231 -13.53 21.48 -14.21
CA LEU A 231 -13.38 21.28 -12.77
C LEU A 231 -13.23 19.80 -12.42
N SER A 232 -14.03 18.90 -12.98
CA SER A 232 -13.97 17.47 -12.68
C SER A 232 -12.60 16.88 -13.00
N HIS A 233 -11.97 17.32 -14.08
CA HIS A 233 -10.64 16.87 -14.48
C HIS A 233 -9.52 17.58 -13.71
N LEU A 234 -9.72 18.82 -13.24
CA LEU A 234 -8.83 19.48 -12.29
C LEU A 234 -8.76 18.76 -10.95
N LEU A 235 -9.82 18.05 -10.52
CA LEU A 235 -9.80 17.25 -9.29
C LEU A 235 -8.81 16.07 -9.37
N ILE A 236 -8.51 15.60 -10.59
CA ILE A 236 -7.52 14.55 -10.82
C ILE A 236 -6.13 15.18 -10.74
N GLY A 237 -5.35 14.79 -9.72
CA GLY A 237 -4.09 15.44 -9.37
C GLY A 237 -4.21 16.63 -8.39
N ALA A 238 -5.41 16.94 -7.87
CA ALA A 238 -5.61 18.08 -6.96
C ALA A 238 -5.18 17.83 -5.50
N GLU A 239 -4.76 16.61 -5.15
CA GLU A 239 -4.26 16.25 -3.81
C GLU A 239 -5.21 16.65 -2.66
N GLY A 240 -6.53 16.57 -2.90
CA GLY A 240 -7.57 16.92 -1.94
C GLY A 240 -7.67 18.42 -1.62
N THR A 241 -7.03 19.29 -2.40
CA THR A 241 -7.01 20.75 -2.17
C THR A 241 -8.22 21.48 -2.78
N LEU A 242 -9.01 20.85 -3.66
CA LEU A 242 -10.15 21.48 -4.34
C LEU A 242 -11.50 20.92 -3.91
N ALA A 243 -11.61 19.61 -3.68
CA ALA A 243 -12.86 18.96 -3.33
C ALA A 243 -12.62 17.61 -2.65
N PHE A 244 -13.67 17.08 -2.02
CA PHE A 244 -13.75 15.68 -1.63
C PHE A 244 -14.34 14.84 -2.76
N ILE A 245 -13.69 13.75 -3.17
CA ILE A 245 -14.20 12.81 -4.18
C ILE A 245 -14.93 11.67 -3.46
N SER A 246 -16.25 11.54 -3.64
CA SER A 246 -17.06 10.49 -2.98
C SER A 246 -17.23 9.22 -3.83
N GLN A 247 -17.14 9.34 -5.16
CA GLN A 247 -17.22 8.23 -6.10
C GLN A 247 -16.58 8.61 -7.45
N ALA A 248 -16.07 7.62 -8.18
CA ALA A 248 -15.69 7.78 -9.58
C ALA A 248 -16.11 6.56 -10.41
N VAL A 249 -16.30 6.78 -11.71
CA VAL A 249 -16.40 5.72 -12.72
C VAL A 249 -15.20 5.84 -13.64
N LEU A 250 -14.44 4.75 -13.75
CA LEU A 250 -13.25 4.66 -14.59
C LEU A 250 -13.47 3.67 -15.72
N LYS A 251 -13.09 4.08 -16.94
CA LYS A 251 -12.90 3.15 -18.06
C LYS A 251 -11.77 2.20 -17.72
N THR A 252 -12.00 0.91 -17.94
CA THR A 252 -10.99 -0.11 -17.72
C THR A 252 -10.21 -0.38 -19.00
N LEU A 253 -9.12 -1.13 -18.88
CA LEU A 253 -8.30 -1.63 -19.97
C LEU A 253 -8.42 -3.14 -20.08
N PRO A 254 -8.17 -3.74 -21.26
CA PRO A 254 -7.99 -5.18 -21.37
C PRO A 254 -6.76 -5.64 -20.56
N ASP A 255 -6.89 -6.74 -19.83
CA ASP A 255 -5.74 -7.48 -19.28
C ASP A 255 -5.36 -8.58 -20.27
N LEU A 256 -4.38 -8.28 -21.12
CA LEU A 256 -3.99 -9.13 -22.23
C LEU A 256 -3.31 -10.44 -21.73
N PRO A 257 -3.75 -11.62 -22.19
CA PRO A 257 -3.33 -12.90 -21.61
C PRO A 257 -1.94 -13.36 -22.05
N GLU A 258 -1.54 -13.03 -23.28
CA GLU A 258 -0.27 -13.46 -23.85
C GLU A 258 0.78 -12.38 -23.60
N LYS A 259 1.86 -12.76 -22.92
CA LYS A 259 2.95 -11.85 -22.53
C LYS A 259 4.30 -12.45 -22.87
N ALA A 260 5.27 -11.62 -23.18
CA ALA A 260 6.67 -12.00 -23.33
C ALA A 260 7.55 -10.97 -22.62
N THR A 261 8.40 -11.43 -21.71
CA THR A 261 9.25 -10.56 -20.88
C THR A 261 10.71 -10.94 -21.06
N ALA A 262 11.62 -9.97 -21.09
CA ALA A 262 13.05 -10.21 -21.14
C ALA A 262 13.81 -9.20 -20.28
N LEU A 263 14.94 -9.61 -19.70
CA LEU A 263 15.91 -8.72 -19.06
C LEU A 263 17.17 -8.68 -19.91
N GLY A 264 17.58 -7.49 -20.35
CA GLY A 264 18.82 -7.25 -21.09
C GLY A 264 19.82 -6.45 -20.28
N PHE A 265 21.11 -6.72 -20.49
CA PHE A 265 22.23 -6.01 -19.85
C PHE A 265 23.03 -5.22 -20.87
N PHE A 266 23.45 -4.01 -20.51
CA PHE A 266 24.10 -3.05 -21.40
C PHE A 266 25.34 -2.45 -20.72
N ALA A 267 26.32 -2.04 -21.53
CA ALA A 267 27.60 -1.56 -21.03
C ALA A 267 27.51 -0.20 -20.31
N ASP A 268 26.56 0.65 -20.72
CA ASP A 268 26.39 2.02 -20.24
C ASP A 268 24.98 2.57 -20.51
N ALA A 269 24.73 3.82 -20.07
CA ALA A 269 23.43 4.48 -20.21
C ALA A 269 23.00 4.72 -21.67
N HIS A 270 23.93 5.05 -22.58
CA HIS A 270 23.60 5.32 -23.99
C HIS A 270 23.22 4.03 -24.72
N SER A 271 24.03 2.98 -24.57
CA SER A 271 23.74 1.66 -25.13
C SER A 271 22.42 1.05 -24.66
N ALA A 272 21.96 1.42 -23.45
CA ALA A 272 20.62 1.09 -22.97
C ALA A 272 19.53 2.04 -23.53
N CYS A 273 19.69 3.37 -23.44
CA CYS A 273 18.57 4.28 -23.66
C CYS A 273 18.30 4.65 -25.12
N ASP A 274 19.32 4.64 -26.00
CA ASP A 274 19.20 5.18 -27.36
C ASP A 274 18.17 4.41 -28.22
N ILE A 275 17.90 3.15 -27.88
CA ILE A 275 16.92 2.29 -28.58
C ILE A 275 15.46 2.53 -28.13
N ILE A 276 15.23 3.18 -26.99
CA ILE A 276 13.91 3.31 -26.38
C ILE A 276 12.86 3.89 -27.34
N PRO A 277 13.14 4.95 -28.13
CA PRO A 277 12.18 5.48 -29.10
C PRO A 277 11.74 4.43 -30.14
N GLU A 278 12.62 3.53 -30.56
CA GLU A 278 12.29 2.47 -31.51
C GLU A 278 11.44 1.37 -30.85
N LEU A 279 11.74 1.02 -29.60
CA LEU A 279 10.94 0.08 -28.80
C LEU A 279 9.49 0.60 -28.61
N ILE A 280 9.34 1.91 -28.39
CA ILE A 280 8.01 2.56 -28.37
C ILE A 280 7.33 2.43 -29.73
N GLY A 281 8.07 2.68 -30.82
CA GLY A 281 7.56 2.57 -32.19
C GLY A 281 7.12 1.17 -32.62
N ILE A 282 7.55 0.11 -31.91
CA ILE A 282 7.05 -1.27 -32.09
C ILE A 282 6.06 -1.70 -30.99
N GLN A 283 5.54 -0.75 -30.21
CA GLN A 283 4.54 -0.96 -29.18
C GLN A 283 4.99 -1.90 -28.05
N ALA A 284 6.22 -1.71 -27.55
CA ALA A 284 6.61 -2.27 -26.26
C ALA A 284 5.66 -1.78 -25.16
N ASP A 285 5.11 -2.70 -24.39
CA ASP A 285 4.12 -2.39 -23.35
C ASP A 285 4.81 -1.82 -22.11
N ALA A 286 5.98 -2.37 -21.74
CA ALA A 286 6.86 -1.81 -20.72
C ALA A 286 8.34 -1.83 -21.14
N VAL A 287 9.08 -0.79 -20.74
CA VAL A 287 10.56 -0.72 -20.82
C VAL A 287 11.05 -0.08 -19.52
N GLU A 288 11.58 -0.89 -18.62
CA GLU A 288 12.04 -0.46 -17.30
C GLU A 288 13.56 -0.37 -17.25
N PHE A 289 14.08 0.79 -16.84
CA PHE A 289 15.50 1.02 -16.63
C PHE A 289 15.94 0.68 -15.22
N MET A 290 17.16 0.16 -15.08
CA MET A 290 17.82 -0.16 -13.83
C MET A 290 19.30 0.19 -13.96
N ASP A 291 19.80 1.06 -13.10
CA ASP A 291 21.23 1.36 -13.05
C ASP A 291 22.03 0.25 -12.35
N ARG A 292 23.35 0.37 -12.39
CA ARG A 292 24.25 -0.59 -11.76
C ARG A 292 23.93 -0.82 -10.29
N ALA A 293 23.72 0.26 -9.51
CA ALA A 293 23.48 0.15 -8.08
C ALA A 293 22.13 -0.54 -7.79
N SER A 294 21.11 -0.33 -8.63
CA SER A 294 19.86 -1.08 -8.61
C SER A 294 20.08 -2.57 -8.84
N LEU A 295 20.85 -2.93 -9.87
CA LEU A 295 21.18 -4.32 -10.18
C LEU A 295 22.01 -4.99 -9.08
N GLU A 296 22.94 -4.25 -8.46
CA GLU A 296 23.72 -4.72 -7.32
C GLU A 296 22.83 -5.07 -6.13
N SER A 297 21.81 -4.24 -5.85
CA SER A 297 20.91 -4.43 -4.70
C SER A 297 20.13 -5.75 -4.76
N ILE A 298 19.89 -6.29 -5.95
CA ILE A 298 19.14 -7.53 -6.16
C ILE A 298 20.03 -8.76 -6.41
N ARG A 299 21.36 -8.60 -6.47
CA ARG A 299 22.32 -9.66 -6.84
C ARG A 299 22.10 -11.00 -6.14
N ASN A 300 21.72 -10.96 -4.87
CA ASN A 300 21.57 -12.14 -4.01
C ASN A 300 20.11 -12.57 -3.79
N LEU A 301 19.15 -11.96 -4.49
CA LEU A 301 17.74 -12.35 -4.37
C LEU A 301 17.50 -13.67 -5.11
N GLU A 302 16.62 -14.49 -4.54
CA GLU A 302 16.16 -15.72 -5.18
C GLU A 302 15.54 -15.41 -6.55
N GLY A 303 15.92 -16.19 -7.56
CA GLY A 303 15.46 -16.02 -8.94
C GLY A 303 16.27 -15.01 -9.75
N THR A 304 17.33 -14.42 -9.20
CA THR A 304 18.26 -13.56 -9.95
C THR A 304 18.91 -14.34 -11.11
N PRO A 305 18.96 -13.77 -12.34
CA PRO A 305 19.62 -14.41 -13.47
C PRO A 305 21.09 -14.71 -13.19
N ALA A 306 21.54 -15.92 -13.53
CA ALA A 306 22.89 -16.41 -13.22
C ALA A 306 24.02 -15.56 -13.83
N GLU A 307 23.75 -14.87 -14.94
CA GLU A 307 24.73 -13.97 -15.57
C GLU A 307 24.93 -12.65 -14.82
N LEU A 308 23.97 -12.20 -14.01
CA LEU A 308 24.02 -10.86 -13.39
C LEU A 308 25.28 -10.66 -12.51
N PRO A 309 25.65 -11.58 -11.59
CA PRO A 309 26.86 -11.43 -10.80
C PRO A 309 28.14 -11.33 -11.65
N LEU A 310 28.21 -12.09 -12.75
CA LEU A 310 29.33 -12.03 -13.68
C LEU A 310 29.38 -10.66 -14.37
N ARG A 311 28.25 -10.19 -14.92
CA ARG A 311 28.18 -8.87 -15.57
C ARG A 311 28.50 -7.72 -14.64
N LEU A 312 28.07 -7.81 -13.38
CA LEU A 312 28.41 -6.82 -12.36
C LEU A 312 29.91 -6.78 -12.06
N SER A 313 30.64 -7.89 -12.22
CA SER A 313 32.10 -7.93 -12.05
C SER A 313 32.87 -7.43 -13.26
N GLU A 314 32.33 -7.58 -14.47
CA GLU A 314 32.97 -7.21 -15.74
C GLU A 314 32.76 -5.73 -16.12
N HIS A 315 31.65 -5.12 -15.68
CA HIS A 315 31.24 -3.79 -16.16
C HIS A 315 30.89 -2.83 -15.01
N GLU A 316 31.72 -1.79 -14.83
CA GLU A 316 31.52 -0.74 -13.81
C GLU A 316 30.35 0.20 -14.09
N LYS A 317 29.87 0.26 -15.34
CA LYS A 317 28.76 1.13 -15.77
C LYS A 317 27.54 0.32 -16.24
N LEU A 318 27.44 -0.94 -15.80
CA LEU A 318 26.37 -1.85 -16.19
C LEU A 318 24.98 -1.22 -16.05
N MET A 319 24.16 -1.32 -17.09
CA MET A 319 22.75 -0.95 -17.06
C MET A 319 21.88 -2.16 -17.40
N GLY A 320 20.64 -2.16 -16.91
CA GLY A 320 19.65 -3.18 -17.19
C GLY A 320 18.38 -2.58 -17.80
N LEU A 321 17.78 -3.30 -18.74
CA LEU A 321 16.44 -3.01 -19.24
C LEU A 321 15.55 -4.24 -19.13
N LEU A 322 14.39 -4.09 -18.49
CA LEU A 322 13.32 -5.09 -18.51
C LEU A 322 12.31 -4.68 -19.58
N PHE A 323 12.05 -5.58 -20.52
CA PHE A 323 11.11 -5.39 -21.62
C PHE A 323 9.88 -6.26 -21.41
N GLU A 324 8.70 -5.76 -21.76
CA GLU A 324 7.51 -6.59 -21.88
C GLU A 324 6.69 -6.23 -23.13
N PHE A 325 6.24 -7.27 -23.84
CA PHE A 325 5.21 -7.20 -24.86
C PHE A 325 3.99 -7.98 -24.40
N GLN A 326 2.80 -7.46 -24.67
CA GLN A 326 1.51 -8.06 -24.36
C GLN A 326 0.64 -8.10 -25.63
N ALA A 327 -0.16 -9.14 -25.78
CA ALA A 327 -1.08 -9.29 -26.91
C ALA A 327 -2.33 -10.10 -26.53
N ALA A 328 -3.38 -9.95 -27.34
CA ALA A 328 -4.64 -10.68 -27.15
C ALA A 328 -4.50 -12.18 -27.40
N ASP A 329 -3.60 -12.56 -28.31
CA ASP A 329 -3.35 -13.93 -28.74
C ASP A 329 -1.87 -14.15 -29.12
N LYS A 330 -1.53 -15.42 -29.38
CA LYS A 330 -0.15 -15.86 -29.62
C LYS A 330 0.41 -15.36 -30.95
N ASP A 331 -0.42 -15.21 -31.97
CA ASP A 331 0.03 -14.79 -33.30
C ASP A 331 0.36 -13.29 -33.28
N ALA A 332 -0.48 -12.48 -32.61
CA ALA A 332 -0.21 -11.08 -32.36
C ALA A 332 1.05 -10.87 -31.51
N LEU A 333 1.28 -11.71 -30.49
CA LEU A 333 2.52 -11.67 -29.71
C LEU A 333 3.74 -12.03 -30.57
N ALA A 334 3.65 -13.09 -31.37
CA ALA A 334 4.72 -13.50 -32.27
C ALA A 334 5.06 -12.40 -33.28
N HIS A 335 4.06 -11.68 -33.80
CA HIS A 335 4.28 -10.54 -34.68
C HIS A 335 5.03 -9.39 -33.98
N LYS A 336 4.66 -9.05 -32.73
CA LYS A 336 5.40 -8.05 -31.93
C LYS A 336 6.86 -8.47 -31.70
N LEU A 337 7.11 -9.73 -31.39
CA LEU A 337 8.46 -10.26 -31.19
C LEU A 337 9.28 -10.28 -32.49
N GLU A 338 8.66 -10.56 -33.63
CA GLU A 338 9.33 -10.48 -34.93
C GLU A 338 9.68 -9.03 -35.31
N ASN A 339 8.80 -8.07 -34.99
CA ASN A 339 9.10 -6.65 -35.13
C ASN A 339 10.30 -6.23 -34.25
N PHE A 340 10.38 -6.73 -33.01
CA PHE A 340 11.56 -6.52 -32.16
C PHE A 340 12.83 -7.10 -32.80
N ARG A 341 12.77 -8.35 -33.30
CA ARG A 341 13.91 -9.05 -33.92
C ARG A 341 14.44 -8.34 -35.17
N THR A 342 13.54 -7.77 -35.96
CA THR A 342 13.88 -7.16 -37.25
C THR A 342 14.27 -5.70 -37.14
N ARG A 343 13.60 -4.93 -36.28
CA ARG A 343 13.79 -3.49 -36.15
C ARG A 343 14.77 -3.14 -35.03
N CYS A 344 14.58 -3.66 -33.83
CA CYS A 344 15.38 -3.25 -32.67
C CYS A 344 16.67 -4.07 -32.49
N GLN A 345 16.62 -5.40 -32.63
CA GLN A 345 17.77 -6.28 -32.34
C GLN A 345 19.06 -5.93 -33.11
N PRO A 346 19.02 -5.51 -34.39
CA PRO A 346 20.24 -5.11 -35.12
C PRO A 346 20.93 -3.85 -34.58
N HIS A 347 20.18 -2.97 -33.90
CA HIS A 347 20.67 -1.70 -33.37
C HIS A 347 21.01 -1.77 -31.88
N LEU A 348 20.48 -2.77 -31.19
CA LEU A 348 20.79 -3.09 -29.80
C LEU A 348 22.23 -3.60 -29.65
N LYS A 349 22.91 -3.14 -28.58
CA LYS A 349 24.26 -3.61 -28.20
C LYS A 349 24.25 -4.23 -26.79
N PRO A 350 23.49 -5.32 -26.57
CA PRO A 350 23.43 -5.94 -25.26
C PRO A 350 24.70 -6.76 -25.02
N LEU A 351 25.06 -6.95 -23.75
CA LEU A 351 26.20 -7.78 -23.34
C LEU A 351 25.95 -9.29 -23.54
N SER A 352 24.69 -9.67 -23.67
CA SER A 352 24.20 -11.03 -23.95
C SER A 352 23.00 -10.97 -24.92
N PRO A 353 22.74 -12.02 -25.73
CA PRO A 353 21.51 -12.09 -26.51
C PRO A 353 20.26 -11.96 -25.63
N ILE A 354 19.30 -11.11 -26.04
CA ILE A 354 18.05 -10.90 -25.32
C ILE A 354 17.11 -12.08 -25.61
N ALA A 355 16.76 -12.83 -24.56
CA ALA A 355 15.84 -13.96 -24.64
C ALA A 355 14.51 -13.64 -23.95
N PHE A 356 13.41 -13.64 -24.72
CA PHE A 356 12.07 -13.45 -24.18
C PHE A 356 11.50 -14.76 -23.63
N THR A 357 10.99 -14.72 -22.40
CA THR A 357 10.25 -15.82 -21.80
C THR A 357 8.74 -15.59 -21.89
N GLN A 358 8.03 -16.63 -22.30
CA GLN A 358 6.57 -16.72 -22.23
C GLN A 358 6.11 -17.55 -21.00
N ASN A 359 7.05 -18.03 -20.18
CA ASN A 359 6.74 -18.78 -18.97
C ASN A 359 6.27 -17.81 -17.88
N LYS A 360 5.00 -17.91 -17.49
CA LYS A 360 4.36 -17.04 -16.48
C LYS A 360 5.13 -16.96 -15.16
N LYS A 361 5.78 -18.05 -14.72
CA LYS A 361 6.58 -18.07 -13.48
C LYS A 361 7.86 -17.25 -13.64
N GLU A 362 8.55 -17.39 -14.77
CA GLU A 362 9.76 -16.63 -15.06
C GLU A 362 9.47 -15.14 -15.27
N GLN A 363 8.39 -14.81 -15.99
CA GLN A 363 7.91 -13.43 -16.13
C GLN A 363 7.63 -12.78 -14.77
N ALA A 364 6.85 -13.46 -13.93
CA ALA A 364 6.54 -13.01 -12.59
C ALA A 364 7.80 -12.83 -11.75
N ASN A 365 8.79 -13.69 -11.93
CA ASN A 365 10.08 -13.59 -11.25
C ASN A 365 10.89 -12.37 -11.69
N LEU A 366 11.00 -12.09 -12.99
CA LEU A 366 11.69 -10.89 -13.48
C LEU A 366 11.01 -9.60 -12.97
N TRP A 367 9.68 -9.54 -12.99
CA TRP A 367 8.93 -8.43 -12.40
C TRP A 367 9.09 -8.34 -10.88
N LYS A 368 9.19 -9.48 -10.19
CA LYS A 368 9.45 -9.53 -8.74
C LYS A 368 10.82 -8.92 -8.43
N LEU A 369 11.86 -9.21 -9.21
CA LEU A 369 13.19 -8.62 -9.05
C LEU A 369 13.14 -7.09 -9.25
N ARG A 370 12.53 -6.63 -10.34
CA ARG A 370 12.35 -5.19 -10.63
C ARG A 370 11.61 -4.44 -9.51
N LYS A 371 10.54 -5.05 -8.96
CA LYS A 371 9.79 -4.49 -7.82
C LYS A 371 10.55 -4.62 -6.49
N GLY A 372 11.49 -5.57 -6.39
CA GLY A 372 12.31 -5.85 -5.21
C GLY A 372 13.43 -4.85 -4.94
N MET A 373 13.75 -3.96 -5.89
CA MET A 373 14.86 -3.00 -5.79
C MET A 373 14.68 -1.96 -4.68
N TYR A 374 13.54 -1.27 -4.64
CA TYR A 374 13.23 -0.33 -3.55
C TYR A 374 13.33 -1.01 -2.17
N PRO A 375 12.68 -2.19 -1.95
CA PRO A 375 12.86 -2.96 -0.73
C PRO A 375 14.30 -3.30 -0.37
N ALA A 376 15.10 -3.75 -1.34
CA ALA A 376 16.48 -4.17 -1.12
C ALA A 376 17.32 -2.99 -0.59
N VAL A 377 17.24 -1.83 -1.24
CA VAL A 377 17.96 -0.62 -0.80
C VAL A 377 17.42 -0.11 0.53
N ALA A 378 16.10 -0.08 0.68
CA ALA A 378 15.47 0.28 1.95
C ALA A 378 15.90 -0.63 3.11
N ALA A 379 16.24 -1.89 2.86
CA ALA A 379 16.73 -2.82 3.88
C ALA A 379 18.22 -2.64 4.21
N MET A 380 19.01 -2.06 3.32
CA MET A 380 20.46 -1.86 3.44
C MET A 380 20.87 -0.56 4.14
N ARG A 381 19.97 0.42 4.21
CA ARG A 381 20.23 1.71 4.90
C ARG A 381 20.65 1.51 6.37
N ALA A 382 21.37 2.48 6.90
CA ALA A 382 21.69 2.48 8.32
C ALA A 382 20.44 2.71 9.17
N ARG A 383 20.49 2.26 10.44
CA ARG A 383 19.39 2.49 11.39
C ARG A 383 19.19 3.99 11.60
N GLY A 384 17.94 4.41 11.64
CA GLY A 384 17.56 5.83 11.77
C GLY A 384 17.65 6.67 10.50
N GLU A 385 18.02 6.09 9.35
CA GLU A 385 17.96 6.78 8.05
C GLU A 385 16.59 6.60 7.37
N ALA A 386 16.14 7.66 6.71
CA ALA A 386 14.95 7.64 5.86
C ALA A 386 15.31 7.13 4.47
N ALA A 387 14.44 6.32 3.87
CA ALA A 387 14.51 6.00 2.45
C ALA A 387 13.70 7.07 1.70
N ILE A 388 14.37 8.00 1.03
CA ILE A 388 13.72 9.01 0.19
C ILE A 388 13.60 8.43 -1.22
N LEU A 389 12.37 8.39 -1.73
CA LEU A 389 12.05 7.95 -3.08
C LEU A 389 11.46 9.13 -3.84
N GLU A 390 12.22 9.63 -4.82
CA GLU A 390 11.78 10.69 -5.73
C GLU A 390 11.46 10.13 -7.11
N ASP A 391 10.66 10.87 -7.87
CA ASP A 391 10.17 10.52 -9.21
C ASP A 391 10.22 11.73 -10.13
N ILE A 392 11.10 11.69 -11.11
CA ILE A 392 11.37 12.80 -12.02
C ILE A 392 11.26 12.30 -13.46
N THR A 393 10.86 13.17 -14.38
CA THR A 393 10.75 12.83 -15.79
C THR A 393 11.70 13.67 -16.63
N PHE A 394 12.30 13.03 -17.63
CA PHE A 394 13.17 13.65 -18.62
C PHE A 394 12.68 13.38 -20.04
N PRO A 395 12.92 14.29 -20.99
CA PRO A 395 12.69 14.00 -22.40
C PRO A 395 13.49 12.78 -22.87
N LEU A 396 12.82 11.84 -23.55
CA LEU A 396 13.42 10.59 -24.02
C LEU A 396 14.74 10.77 -24.79
N PRO A 397 14.89 11.72 -25.73
CA PRO A 397 16.15 11.90 -26.46
C PRO A 397 17.35 12.28 -25.60
N ARG A 398 17.12 12.67 -24.34
CA ARG A 398 18.13 13.14 -23.39
C ARG A 398 18.23 12.27 -22.13
N LEU A 399 17.55 11.13 -22.11
CA LEU A 399 17.45 10.27 -20.94
C LEU A 399 18.80 9.74 -20.47
N ALA A 400 19.67 9.28 -21.39
CA ALA A 400 21.00 8.79 -21.05
C ALA A 400 21.86 9.88 -20.36
N ASP A 401 21.90 11.08 -20.94
CA ASP A 401 22.62 12.22 -20.37
C ASP A 401 22.09 12.62 -18.99
N ALA A 402 20.76 12.56 -18.81
CA ALA A 402 20.12 12.85 -17.54
C ALA A 402 20.50 11.84 -16.45
N ILE A 403 20.52 10.54 -16.79
CA ILE A 403 20.98 9.48 -15.88
C ILE A 403 22.41 9.73 -15.43
N LEU A 404 23.31 10.03 -16.37
CA LEU A 404 24.72 10.32 -16.05
C LEU A 404 24.86 11.57 -15.17
N ALA A 405 24.06 12.61 -15.43
CA ALA A 405 24.05 13.82 -14.62
C ALA A 405 23.54 13.56 -13.18
N LEU A 406 22.51 12.72 -13.03
CA LEU A 406 22.00 12.30 -11.71
C LEU A 406 23.02 11.48 -10.94
N GLN A 407 23.73 10.56 -11.61
CA GLN A 407 24.80 9.77 -10.99
C GLN A 407 25.94 10.68 -10.49
N GLU A 408 26.32 11.70 -11.25
CA GLU A 408 27.32 12.67 -10.79
C GLU A 408 26.80 13.53 -9.63
N MET A 409 25.51 13.90 -9.63
CA MET A 409 24.87 14.58 -8.50
C MET A 409 24.93 13.72 -7.22
N PHE A 410 24.68 12.42 -7.31
CA PHE A 410 24.83 11.51 -6.16
C PHE A 410 26.27 11.42 -5.67
N ARG A 411 27.26 11.40 -6.57
CA ARG A 411 28.68 11.47 -6.19
C ARG A 411 29.01 12.80 -5.50
N LYS A 412 28.58 13.93 -6.06
CA LYS A 412 28.79 15.28 -5.50
C LYS A 412 28.27 15.38 -4.06
N HIS A 413 27.07 14.85 -3.82
CA HIS A 413 26.43 14.85 -2.50
C HIS A 413 26.69 13.60 -1.67
N GLN A 414 27.63 12.73 -2.05
CA GLN A 414 28.02 11.54 -1.27
C GLN A 414 26.84 10.58 -0.97
N TYR A 415 26.02 10.26 -1.97
CA TYR A 415 25.03 9.18 -1.93
C TYR A 415 25.52 7.97 -2.73
N ALA A 416 26.59 7.32 -2.25
CA ALA A 416 27.25 6.22 -2.96
C ALA A 416 26.35 4.99 -3.20
N ASN A 417 25.33 4.79 -2.35
CA ASN A 417 24.37 3.68 -2.46
C ASN A 417 23.02 4.12 -3.07
N GLY A 418 22.95 5.34 -3.63
CA GLY A 418 21.75 5.79 -4.33
C GLY A 418 21.52 4.94 -5.57
N ILE A 419 20.26 4.58 -5.83
CA ILE A 419 19.88 3.79 -7.02
C ILE A 419 18.98 4.59 -7.94
N ILE A 420 19.04 4.31 -9.23
CA ILE A 420 18.19 4.91 -10.27
C ILE A 420 17.50 3.80 -11.06
N PHE A 421 16.18 3.83 -11.12
CA PHE A 421 15.37 2.88 -11.88
C PHE A 421 14.06 3.53 -12.31
N GLY A 422 13.38 3.04 -13.34
CA GLY A 422 12.04 3.56 -13.67
C GLY A 422 11.51 3.23 -15.05
N HIS A 423 10.40 3.87 -15.38
CA HIS A 423 9.66 3.70 -16.62
C HIS A 423 10.37 4.44 -17.76
N ALA A 424 11.45 3.86 -18.27
CA ALA A 424 12.31 4.44 -19.29
C ALA A 424 11.53 4.81 -20.56
N LYS A 425 10.50 4.02 -20.89
CA LYS A 425 9.52 4.28 -21.96
C LYS A 425 8.87 5.67 -21.88
N ASP A 426 8.61 6.17 -20.67
CA ASP A 426 7.95 7.44 -20.43
C ASP A 426 8.94 8.55 -20.02
N GLY A 427 10.24 8.26 -20.02
CA GLY A 427 11.27 9.16 -19.51
C GLY A 427 11.24 9.36 -17.99
N ASN A 428 10.39 8.61 -17.29
CA ASN A 428 10.21 8.70 -15.84
C ASN A 428 11.26 7.83 -15.14
N LEU A 429 12.10 8.48 -14.34
CA LEU A 429 13.07 7.85 -13.46
C LEU A 429 12.68 8.05 -12.01
N HIS A 430 12.88 7.02 -11.23
CA HIS A 430 12.88 7.07 -9.78
C HIS A 430 14.31 6.99 -9.28
N PHE A 431 14.56 7.66 -8.17
CA PHE A 431 15.76 7.38 -7.41
C PHE A 431 15.46 7.19 -5.93
N VAL A 432 16.28 6.35 -5.31
CA VAL A 432 16.20 6.08 -3.88
C VAL A 432 17.52 6.41 -3.23
N ILE A 433 17.47 7.21 -2.18
CA ILE A 433 18.63 7.53 -1.33
C ILE A 433 18.32 7.26 0.13
N SER A 434 19.37 6.91 0.87
CA SER A 434 19.33 6.87 2.33
C SER A 434 19.72 8.25 2.87
N GLN A 435 18.81 8.87 3.60
CA GLN A 435 18.95 10.22 4.12
C GLN A 435 18.81 10.23 5.64
N PRO A 436 19.89 10.50 6.40
CA PRO A 436 19.78 10.88 7.80
C PRO A 436 18.98 12.17 7.93
N MET A 437 18.20 12.33 9.01
CA MET A 437 17.43 13.56 9.26
C MET A 437 17.57 14.01 10.72
N ALA A 438 18.69 13.65 11.36
CA ALA A 438 18.87 13.81 12.80
C ALA A 438 19.60 15.10 13.18
N SER A 439 20.30 15.74 12.24
CA SER A 439 21.07 16.96 12.48
C SER A 439 20.76 18.09 11.48
N PRO A 440 21.05 19.36 11.84
CA PRO A 440 20.98 20.47 10.91
C PRO A 440 21.84 20.25 9.65
N GLN A 441 23.02 19.65 9.79
CA GLN A 441 23.92 19.35 8.67
C GLN A 441 23.29 18.37 7.69
N ASP A 442 22.54 17.38 8.17
CA ASP A 442 21.83 16.43 7.33
C ASP A 442 20.73 17.13 6.53
N THR A 443 19.97 18.01 7.18
CA THR A 443 18.92 18.81 6.54
C THR A 443 19.51 19.72 5.46
N ASP A 444 20.66 20.34 5.75
CA ASP A 444 21.39 21.20 4.80
C ASP A 444 21.91 20.42 3.58
N LYS A 445 22.38 19.18 3.80
CA LYS A 445 22.78 18.26 2.73
C LYS A 445 21.60 17.92 1.83
N TYR A 446 20.45 17.58 2.42
CA TYR A 446 19.22 17.29 1.67
C TYR A 446 18.74 18.52 0.88
N ALA A 447 18.76 19.71 1.48
CA ALA A 447 18.38 20.96 0.80
C ALA A 447 19.23 21.19 -0.47
N ARG A 448 20.56 21.08 -0.36
CA ARG A 448 21.47 21.23 -1.52
C ARG A 448 21.24 20.18 -2.61
N LEU A 449 20.88 18.95 -2.23
CA LEU A 449 20.52 17.92 -3.19
C LEU A 449 19.25 18.29 -3.96
N ILE A 450 18.21 18.75 -3.27
CA ILE A 450 16.95 19.14 -3.89
C ILE A 450 17.14 20.36 -4.80
N ASP A 451 17.91 21.37 -4.37
CA ASP A 451 18.22 22.54 -5.20
C ASP A 451 18.95 22.14 -6.51
N ASP A 452 19.97 21.30 -6.43
CA ASP A 452 20.68 20.78 -7.61
C ASP A 452 19.78 19.90 -8.49
N MET A 453 18.89 19.11 -7.89
CA MET A 453 17.91 18.32 -8.62
C MET A 453 16.95 19.21 -9.40
N VAL A 454 16.46 20.29 -8.78
CA VAL A 454 15.55 21.24 -9.42
C VAL A 454 16.22 21.92 -10.62
N ASP A 455 17.46 22.39 -10.46
CA ASP A 455 18.24 22.97 -11.55
C ASP A 455 18.47 21.96 -12.70
N LEU A 456 18.87 20.73 -12.35
CA LEU A 456 19.08 19.66 -13.31
C LEU A 456 17.79 19.38 -14.09
N VAL A 457 16.69 19.09 -13.40
CA VAL A 457 15.44 18.67 -14.05
C VAL A 457 14.84 19.81 -14.87
N VAL A 458 14.61 20.97 -14.26
CA VAL A 458 13.87 22.07 -14.91
C VAL A 458 14.75 22.85 -15.88
N HIS A 459 15.92 23.32 -15.44
CA HIS A 459 16.72 24.27 -16.23
C HIS A 459 17.63 23.57 -17.25
N ARG A 460 18.24 22.44 -16.89
CA ARG A 460 19.18 21.74 -17.78
C ARG A 460 18.49 20.76 -18.72
N PHE A 461 17.41 20.11 -18.30
CA PHE A 461 16.78 19.04 -19.07
C PHE A 461 15.33 19.31 -19.50
N ASP A 462 14.71 20.40 -19.02
CA ASP A 462 13.29 20.72 -19.28
C ASP A 462 12.33 19.55 -18.97
N GLY A 463 12.66 18.81 -17.91
CA GLY A 463 11.87 17.70 -17.38
C GLY A 463 10.74 18.15 -16.45
N ALA A 464 10.15 17.19 -15.74
CA ALA A 464 9.13 17.42 -14.70
C ALA A 464 9.64 16.96 -13.34
N LEU A 465 9.44 17.77 -12.29
CA LEU A 465 9.91 17.48 -10.93
C LEU A 465 9.12 16.37 -10.25
N LYS A 466 7.88 16.12 -10.69
CA LYS A 466 7.02 15.03 -10.23
C LYS A 466 6.29 14.39 -11.38
N SER A 467 6.37 13.06 -11.43
CA SER A 467 5.83 12.26 -12.51
C SER A 467 4.49 11.66 -12.11
N GLU A 468 4.44 11.01 -10.95
CA GLU A 468 3.28 10.23 -10.47
C GLU A 468 2.98 10.41 -8.98
N HIS A 469 3.94 10.86 -8.17
CA HIS A 469 3.80 10.90 -6.71
C HIS A 469 3.11 12.18 -6.19
N GLY A 470 2.67 13.07 -7.09
CA GLY A 470 2.07 14.36 -6.75
C GLY A 470 3.11 15.40 -6.33
N THR A 471 2.72 16.66 -6.43
CA THR A 471 3.48 17.84 -5.97
C THR A 471 3.82 17.68 -4.50
N GLY A 472 2.77 17.56 -3.68
CA GLY A 472 2.85 17.56 -2.22
C GLY A 472 3.67 18.70 -1.62
N ARG A 473 3.82 18.64 -0.29
CA ARG A 473 4.66 19.56 0.49
C ARG A 473 6.10 19.64 -0.02
N ASN A 474 6.57 18.53 -0.60
CA ASN A 474 7.91 18.39 -1.13
C ASN A 474 8.20 19.31 -2.31
N MET A 475 7.29 19.42 -3.28
CA MET A 475 7.53 20.23 -4.49
C MET A 475 6.71 21.52 -4.57
N ALA A 476 5.83 21.79 -3.60
CA ALA A 476 5.06 23.03 -3.53
C ALA A 476 5.91 24.30 -3.69
N PRO A 477 7.11 24.43 -3.07
CA PRO A 477 7.97 25.61 -3.24
C PRO A 477 8.50 25.81 -4.66
N PHE A 478 8.54 24.75 -5.47
CA PHE A 478 9.18 24.72 -6.77
C PHE A 478 8.20 24.71 -7.94
N VAL A 479 6.88 24.73 -7.68
CA VAL A 479 5.85 24.80 -8.74
C VAL A 479 6.07 26.01 -9.65
N GLN A 480 6.45 27.16 -9.07
CA GLN A 480 6.78 28.36 -9.85
C GLN A 480 8.05 28.20 -10.67
N THR A 481 9.04 27.45 -10.19
CA THR A 481 10.27 27.17 -10.94
C THR A 481 9.94 26.38 -12.21
N GLU A 482 9.09 25.37 -12.11
CA GLU A 482 8.69 24.56 -13.26
C GLU A 482 7.75 25.30 -14.22
N TRP A 483 6.70 25.93 -13.70
CA TRP A 483 5.63 26.48 -14.53
C TRP A 483 5.80 27.96 -14.88
N GLY A 484 6.54 28.72 -14.09
CA GLY A 484 6.66 30.17 -14.22
C GLY A 484 5.52 30.91 -13.51
N THR A 485 5.69 32.22 -13.37
CA THR A 485 4.81 33.07 -12.54
C THR A 485 3.38 33.13 -13.06
N HIS A 486 3.19 33.24 -14.39
CA HIS A 486 1.86 33.38 -14.99
C HIS A 486 0.99 32.16 -14.67
N ALA A 487 1.47 30.94 -14.94
CA ALA A 487 0.69 29.73 -14.70
C ALA A 487 0.37 29.52 -13.22
N VAL A 488 1.33 29.79 -12.32
CA VAL A 488 1.09 29.69 -10.87
C VAL A 488 0.04 30.70 -10.40
N GLU A 489 -0.01 31.90 -10.97
CA GLU A 489 -1.06 32.85 -10.64
C GLU A 489 -2.45 32.36 -11.06
N LEU A 490 -2.56 31.70 -12.23
CA LEU A 490 -3.80 31.04 -12.64
C LEU A 490 -4.20 29.91 -11.69
N MET A 491 -3.23 29.11 -11.22
CA MET A 491 -3.47 28.08 -10.19
C MET A 491 -3.97 28.68 -8.86
N ARG A 492 -3.41 29.83 -8.44
CA ARG A 492 -3.87 30.56 -7.24
C ARG A 492 -5.27 31.09 -7.41
N ARG A 493 -5.59 31.67 -8.58
CA ARG A 493 -6.96 32.11 -8.91
C ARG A 493 -7.97 30.97 -8.81
N LEU A 494 -7.65 29.80 -9.38
CA LEU A 494 -8.46 28.59 -9.26
C LEU A 494 -8.67 28.20 -7.79
N LYS A 495 -7.59 28.08 -7.00
CA LYS A 495 -7.68 27.70 -5.59
C LYS A 495 -8.53 28.68 -4.78
N ASN A 496 -8.35 29.99 -4.99
CA ASN A 496 -9.13 31.02 -4.30
C ASN A 496 -10.61 31.02 -4.69
N ALA A 497 -10.93 30.68 -5.94
CA ALA A 497 -12.31 30.59 -6.39
C ALA A 497 -13.05 29.38 -5.82
N VAL A 498 -12.35 28.26 -5.63
CA VAL A 498 -12.93 27.01 -5.09
C VAL A 498 -12.95 27.02 -3.56
N ASP A 499 -11.84 27.40 -2.93
CA ASP A 499 -11.63 27.40 -1.47
C ASP A 499 -11.08 28.75 -0.99
N PRO A 500 -11.93 29.80 -0.94
CA PRO A 500 -11.52 31.16 -0.58
C PRO A 500 -11.03 31.29 0.87
N ASP A 501 -11.41 30.36 1.74
CA ASP A 501 -10.99 30.33 3.14
C ASP A 501 -9.64 29.60 3.33
N GLY A 502 -9.13 28.92 2.29
CA GLY A 502 -7.85 28.21 2.30
C GLY A 502 -7.80 27.03 3.27
N LEU A 503 -8.93 26.35 3.49
CA LEU A 503 -9.06 25.30 4.52
C LEU A 503 -8.76 23.90 3.99
N LEU A 504 -8.91 23.64 2.69
CA LEU A 504 -8.62 22.32 2.12
C LEU A 504 -7.12 22.15 1.86
N ASN A 505 -6.53 21.26 2.65
CA ASN A 505 -5.15 20.77 2.59
C ASN A 505 -4.11 21.86 2.26
N PRO A 506 -3.98 22.90 3.12
CA PRO A 506 -3.09 24.03 2.87
C PRO A 506 -1.62 23.59 2.84
N ASP A 507 -0.80 24.39 2.14
CA ASP A 507 0.63 24.14 1.94
C ASP A 507 0.89 22.73 1.38
N VAL A 508 0.25 22.37 0.26
CA VAL A 508 0.46 21.07 -0.42
C VAL A 508 0.79 21.26 -1.89
N ILE A 509 -0.11 21.80 -2.72
CA ILE A 509 0.21 22.10 -4.12
C ILE A 509 0.78 23.51 -4.24
N LEU A 510 0.14 24.46 -3.58
CA LEU A 510 0.54 25.86 -3.57
C LEU A 510 0.97 26.25 -2.16
N THR A 511 2.06 27.02 -2.08
CA THR A 511 2.54 27.57 -0.82
C THR A 511 3.18 28.94 -1.04
N THR A 512 3.27 29.72 0.04
CA THR A 512 4.09 30.93 0.11
C THR A 512 5.38 30.71 0.90
N LYS A 513 5.61 29.50 1.43
CA LYS A 513 6.79 29.15 2.23
C LYS A 513 7.89 28.57 1.32
N PRO A 514 9.00 29.28 1.09
CA PRO A 514 10.04 28.84 0.14
C PRO A 514 10.80 27.59 0.62
N LYS A 515 10.74 27.26 1.91
CA LYS A 515 11.45 26.12 2.52
C LYS A 515 10.52 25.05 3.08
N LEU A 516 9.26 25.02 2.64
CA LEU A 516 8.26 24.06 3.14
C LEU A 516 8.74 22.60 3.06
N HIS A 517 9.46 22.25 1.99
CA HIS A 517 10.01 20.91 1.77
C HIS A 517 10.99 20.44 2.87
N LEU A 518 11.52 21.37 3.68
CA LEU A 518 12.42 21.13 4.82
C LEU A 518 11.72 21.20 6.18
N GLU A 519 10.44 21.58 6.22
CA GLU A 519 9.66 21.70 7.45
C GLU A 519 9.00 20.38 7.81
N ASN A 520 8.85 20.11 9.12
CA ASN A 520 8.14 18.93 9.64
C ASN A 520 8.67 17.58 9.11
N ILE A 521 9.97 17.52 8.81
CA ILE A 521 10.63 16.26 8.45
C ILE A 521 10.61 15.31 9.64
N LYS A 522 10.27 14.05 9.37
CA LYS A 522 10.24 12.98 10.36
C LYS A 522 11.67 12.60 10.76
N ASP A 523 11.93 12.66 12.06
CA ASP A 523 13.00 11.92 12.69
C ASP A 523 12.61 10.43 12.79
N LEU A 524 13.59 9.54 12.59
CA LEU A 524 13.39 8.09 12.68
C LEU A 524 14.16 7.56 13.89
N PRO A 525 13.64 7.75 15.11
CA PRO A 525 14.30 7.23 16.30
C PRO A 525 14.37 5.71 16.23
N ILE A 526 15.49 5.18 16.72
CA ILE A 526 15.75 3.74 16.73
C ILE A 526 14.76 3.06 17.67
N VAL A 527 14.14 1.99 17.17
CA VAL A 527 13.22 1.12 17.91
C VAL A 527 13.70 -0.33 17.86
N GLU A 528 12.87 -1.30 18.24
CA GLU A 528 13.26 -2.70 18.29
C GLU A 528 13.76 -3.24 16.93
N ASP A 529 14.83 -4.02 16.95
CA ASP A 529 15.53 -4.51 15.75
C ASP A 529 14.62 -5.20 14.73
N VAL A 530 13.62 -5.95 15.22
CA VAL A 530 12.62 -6.66 14.41
C VAL A 530 11.77 -5.73 13.52
N VAL A 531 11.61 -4.46 13.90
CA VAL A 531 10.78 -3.48 13.16
C VAL A 531 11.52 -2.22 12.74
N ASP A 532 12.75 -1.99 13.19
CA ASP A 532 13.49 -0.75 12.94
C ASP A 532 13.73 -0.48 11.44
N LYS A 533 13.79 -1.56 10.64
CA LYS A 533 13.86 -1.47 9.18
C LYS A 533 12.58 -0.93 8.53
N CYS A 534 11.55 -0.55 9.27
CA CYS A 534 10.32 -0.02 8.69
C CYS A 534 10.55 1.35 8.01
N VAL A 535 10.06 1.45 6.77
CA VAL A 535 9.99 2.71 5.99
C VAL A 535 8.61 3.37 6.05
N GLU A 536 7.67 2.81 6.82
CA GLU A 536 6.32 3.37 7.06
C GLU A 536 5.44 3.47 5.79
N CYS A 537 5.73 2.67 4.75
CA CYS A 537 5.03 2.71 3.46
C CYS A 537 3.55 2.26 3.50
N GLY A 538 3.12 1.56 4.57
CA GLY A 538 1.73 1.11 4.72
C GLY A 538 1.36 -0.16 3.95
N ALA A 539 2.30 -0.78 3.24
CA ALA A 539 2.05 -2.01 2.45
C ALA A 539 1.43 -3.16 3.27
N CYS A 540 1.75 -3.22 4.56
CA CYS A 540 1.30 -4.25 5.48
C CYS A 540 -0.11 -4.04 6.05
N GLU A 541 -0.70 -2.85 5.91
CA GLU A 541 -1.97 -2.51 6.56
C GLU A 541 -3.16 -3.29 6.00
N PRO A 542 -3.31 -3.48 4.67
CA PRO A 542 -4.46 -4.19 4.12
C PRO A 542 -4.60 -5.63 4.61
N ARG A 543 -3.52 -6.36 4.89
CA ARG A 543 -3.62 -7.73 5.43
C ARG A 543 -3.93 -7.80 6.91
N CYS A 544 -3.80 -6.70 7.65
CA CYS A 544 -3.89 -6.74 9.09
C CYS A 544 -5.34 -6.89 9.57
N PRO A 545 -5.66 -7.95 10.34
CA PRO A 545 -7.03 -8.15 10.85
C PRO A 545 -7.49 -7.04 11.81
N SER A 546 -6.56 -6.34 12.48
CA SER A 546 -6.88 -5.28 13.43
C SER A 546 -6.95 -3.88 12.83
N ARG A 547 -6.77 -3.72 11.50
CA ARG A 547 -6.71 -2.40 10.84
C ARG A 547 -7.95 -1.54 11.08
N ASP A 548 -9.13 -2.17 11.14
CA ASP A 548 -10.43 -1.50 11.33
C ASP A 548 -10.93 -1.58 12.78
N PHE A 549 -10.06 -2.05 13.69
CA PHE A 549 -10.36 -2.25 15.12
C PHE A 549 -9.53 -1.36 16.03
N THR A 550 -8.19 -1.37 15.88
CA THR A 550 -7.27 -0.59 16.73
C THR A 550 -6.12 -0.01 15.92
N LEU A 551 -5.02 -0.75 15.76
CA LEU A 551 -3.81 -0.33 15.07
C LEU A 551 -3.50 -1.30 13.94
N SER A 552 -2.99 -0.78 12.84
CA SER A 552 -2.30 -1.54 11.79
C SER A 552 -0.87 -1.91 12.22
N PRO A 553 -0.11 -2.70 11.44
CA PRO A 553 1.28 -3.02 11.74
C PRO A 553 2.17 -1.78 11.61
N ARG A 554 1.98 -0.93 10.58
CA ARG A 554 2.66 0.37 10.44
C ARG A 554 2.38 1.26 11.65
N GLN A 555 1.12 1.44 12.03
CA GLN A 555 0.72 2.33 13.12
C GLN A 555 1.32 1.88 14.48
N ARG A 556 1.47 0.57 14.71
CA ARG A 556 2.20 0.05 15.89
C ARG A 556 3.63 0.53 15.93
N ILE A 557 4.35 0.42 14.81
CA ILE A 557 5.75 0.84 14.70
C ILE A 557 5.87 2.35 14.85
N VAL A 558 4.97 3.11 14.22
CA VAL A 558 4.88 4.57 14.34
C VAL A 558 4.72 5.00 15.80
N LEU A 559 3.88 4.30 16.58
CA LEU A 559 3.74 4.59 18.01
C LEU A 559 4.98 4.25 18.84
N ARG A 560 5.72 3.18 18.51
CA ARG A 560 7.02 2.92 19.15
C ARG A 560 8.00 4.08 18.89
N ARG A 561 8.03 4.60 17.66
CA ARG A 561 8.87 5.76 17.30
C ARG A 561 8.39 7.04 17.97
N ALA A 562 7.09 7.32 17.97
CA ALA A 562 6.50 8.47 18.64
C ALA A 562 6.83 8.49 20.13
N ARG A 563 6.79 7.33 20.80
CA ARG A 563 7.21 7.18 22.20
C ARG A 563 8.67 7.60 22.39
N GLN A 564 9.60 7.11 21.57
CA GLN A 564 11.02 7.48 21.68
C GLN A 564 11.26 8.97 21.44
N ARG A 565 10.58 9.55 20.45
CA ARG A 565 10.61 10.99 20.18
C ARG A 565 10.12 11.81 21.36
N LEU A 566 9.00 11.42 21.98
CA LEU A 566 8.47 12.11 23.15
C LEU A 566 9.44 12.07 24.33
N ILE A 567 10.12 10.94 24.55
CA ILE A 567 11.16 10.84 25.58
C ILE A 567 12.33 11.77 25.28
N ALA A 568 12.83 11.79 24.04
CA ALA A 568 13.92 12.67 23.61
C ALA A 568 13.55 14.16 23.76
N GLN A 569 12.27 14.51 23.57
CA GLN A 569 11.73 15.86 23.77
C GLN A 569 11.42 16.20 25.24
N GLY A 570 11.70 15.31 26.21
CA GLY A 570 11.38 15.52 27.62
C GLY A 570 9.89 15.39 27.98
N ARG A 571 9.04 14.95 27.06
CA ARG A 571 7.58 14.79 27.24
C ARG A 571 7.23 13.41 27.83
N THR A 572 7.83 13.08 28.97
CA THR A 572 7.78 11.74 29.56
C THR A 572 6.38 11.29 30.00
N GLU A 573 5.54 12.20 30.50
CA GLU A 573 4.16 11.85 30.90
C GLU A 573 3.30 11.41 29.71
N LEU A 574 3.45 12.06 28.56
CA LEU A 574 2.75 11.65 27.35
C LEU A 574 3.29 10.32 26.81
N ALA A 575 4.60 10.09 26.91
CA ALA A 575 5.20 8.80 26.55
C ALA A 575 4.68 7.65 27.44
N LYS A 576 4.51 7.88 28.75
CA LYS A 576 3.88 6.91 29.67
C LYS A 576 2.42 6.66 29.30
N GLN A 577 1.67 7.69 28.93
CA GLN A 577 0.30 7.53 28.46
C GLN A 577 0.24 6.66 27.19
N LEU A 578 1.16 6.88 26.23
CA LEU A 578 1.27 6.01 25.06
C LEU A 578 1.59 4.56 25.44
N ASP A 579 2.44 4.32 26.44
CA ASP A 579 2.73 2.95 26.91
C ASP A 579 1.48 2.26 27.48
N ILE A 580 0.66 2.99 28.24
CA ILE A 580 -0.61 2.49 28.79
C ILE A 580 -1.57 2.12 27.65
N ASP A 581 -1.76 3.02 26.69
CA ASP A 581 -2.68 2.81 25.57
C ASP A 581 -2.19 1.69 24.64
N TYR A 582 -0.87 1.57 24.45
CA TYR A 582 -0.24 0.57 23.61
C TYR A 582 -0.42 -0.86 24.16
N GLU A 583 -0.64 -1.04 25.47
CA GLU A 583 -0.89 -2.35 26.06
C GLU A 583 -2.13 -3.01 25.42
N PHE A 584 -3.24 -2.28 25.30
CA PHE A 584 -4.40 -2.81 24.58
C PHE A 584 -4.28 -2.63 23.07
N ALA A 585 -4.10 -1.38 22.62
CA ALA A 585 -4.20 -1.03 21.21
C ALA A 585 -3.07 -1.64 20.37
N GLY A 586 -1.86 -1.72 20.91
CA GLY A 586 -0.68 -2.28 20.22
C GLY A 586 -0.49 -3.76 20.49
N LYS A 587 -0.40 -4.16 21.77
CA LYS A 587 -0.04 -5.51 22.18
C LYS A 587 -1.22 -6.46 22.15
N GLN A 588 -2.30 -6.23 22.89
CA GLN A 588 -3.37 -7.22 23.05
C GLN A 588 -4.21 -7.41 21.79
N SER A 589 -4.45 -6.34 21.03
CA SER A 589 -5.26 -6.38 19.81
C SER A 589 -4.60 -7.08 18.62
N CYS A 590 -3.27 -7.28 18.65
CA CYS A 590 -2.56 -7.93 17.57
C CYS A 590 -2.81 -9.44 17.56
N ALA A 591 -3.23 -9.98 16.40
CA ALA A 591 -3.44 -11.41 16.19
C ALA A 591 -2.12 -12.21 16.22
N THR A 592 -0.97 -11.56 16.01
CA THR A 592 0.37 -12.19 15.95
C THR A 592 0.49 -13.33 14.92
N ASP A 593 -0.30 -13.26 13.84
CA ASP A 593 -0.29 -14.20 12.72
C ASP A 593 0.95 -14.05 11.82
N GLY A 594 1.56 -12.87 11.81
CA GLY A 594 2.72 -12.54 10.98
C GLY A 594 2.43 -12.30 9.50
N LEU A 595 1.16 -12.30 9.08
CA LEU A 595 0.77 -12.14 7.67
C LEU A 595 1.19 -10.77 7.09
N CYS A 596 1.39 -9.77 7.95
CA CYS A 596 1.94 -8.47 7.59
C CYS A 596 3.31 -8.54 6.90
N ALA A 597 4.11 -9.59 7.13
CA ALA A 597 5.42 -9.76 6.52
C ALA A 597 5.34 -10.11 5.03
N LEU A 598 4.24 -10.72 4.58
CA LEU A 598 4.08 -11.18 3.18
C LEU A 598 4.03 -10.01 2.18
N ASP A 599 3.43 -8.88 2.59
CA ASP A 599 3.39 -7.66 1.77
C ASP A 599 4.43 -6.63 2.22
N CYS A 600 5.13 -6.85 3.33
CA CYS A 600 6.13 -5.91 3.77
C CYS A 600 7.33 -5.97 2.82
N PRO A 601 7.74 -4.87 2.18
CA PRO A 601 8.86 -4.87 1.25
C PRO A 601 10.14 -5.39 1.92
N VAL A 602 10.37 -4.99 3.17
CA VAL A 602 11.55 -5.37 3.95
C VAL A 602 11.27 -6.54 4.91
N ALA A 603 10.23 -7.33 4.65
CA ALA A 603 9.86 -8.56 5.36
C ALA A 603 9.67 -8.42 6.89
N ILE A 604 9.15 -7.26 7.35
CA ILE A 604 8.90 -7.03 8.77
C ILE A 604 7.70 -7.82 9.26
N ASN A 605 7.90 -8.58 10.33
CA ASN A 605 6.85 -9.26 11.07
C ASN A 605 6.55 -8.55 12.40
N THR A 606 5.52 -7.71 12.43
CA THR A 606 5.06 -7.08 13.68
C THR A 606 4.49 -8.09 14.67
N GLY A 607 4.07 -9.27 14.22
CA GLY A 607 3.68 -10.37 15.11
C GLY A 607 4.83 -10.79 16.01
N ASP A 608 6.05 -10.84 15.50
CA ASP A 608 7.24 -11.21 16.28
C ASP A 608 7.62 -10.14 17.30
N LEU A 609 7.50 -8.85 16.92
CA LEU A 609 7.60 -7.74 17.87
C LEU A 609 6.63 -7.94 19.04
N ILE A 610 5.35 -8.21 18.76
CA ILE A 610 4.36 -8.36 19.83
C ILE A 610 4.61 -9.61 20.66
N LYS A 611 5.02 -10.73 20.07
CA LYS A 611 5.41 -11.95 20.82
C LYS A 611 6.60 -11.66 21.75
N GLN A 612 7.60 -10.91 21.28
CA GLN A 612 8.73 -10.46 22.10
C GLN A 612 8.25 -9.59 23.28
N LEU A 613 7.45 -8.56 23.02
CA LEU A 613 6.92 -7.66 24.06
C LEU A 613 6.02 -8.41 25.08
N ARG A 614 5.28 -9.43 24.64
CA ARG A 614 4.47 -10.28 25.54
C ARG A 614 5.37 -11.19 26.39
N LYS A 615 6.42 -11.76 25.81
CA LYS A 615 7.42 -12.59 26.52
C LYS A 615 8.10 -11.81 27.64
N GLU A 616 8.45 -10.55 27.40
CA GLU A 616 9.07 -9.65 28.39
C GLU A 616 8.16 -9.39 29.60
N THR A 617 6.83 -9.47 29.43
CA THR A 617 5.85 -9.32 30.52
C THR A 617 5.47 -10.61 31.24
N ASN A 618 5.95 -11.78 30.79
CA ASN A 618 5.55 -13.07 31.35
C ASN A 618 6.28 -13.40 32.67
N THR A 619 5.51 -13.72 33.71
CA THR A 619 6.03 -14.09 35.04
C THR A 619 6.32 -15.59 35.15
N PRO A 620 7.17 -16.04 36.10
CA PRO A 620 7.41 -17.47 36.35
C PRO A 620 6.12 -18.28 36.60
N GLY A 621 5.16 -17.69 37.32
CA GLY A 621 3.85 -18.31 37.57
C GLY A 621 3.03 -18.50 36.29
N SER A 622 2.98 -17.50 35.42
CA SER A 622 2.29 -17.60 34.12
C SER A 622 2.91 -18.66 33.20
N LYS A 623 4.25 -18.78 33.20
CA LYS A 623 4.98 -19.82 32.45
C LYS A 623 4.63 -21.22 32.94
N LYS A 624 4.52 -21.42 34.27
CA LYS A 624 4.11 -22.71 34.85
C LYS A 624 2.68 -23.09 34.43
N ILE A 625 1.75 -22.15 34.48
CA ILE A 625 0.36 -22.37 34.04
C ILE A 625 0.32 -22.73 32.55
N ALA A 626 1.04 -22.00 31.70
CA ALA A 626 1.13 -22.27 30.27
C ALA A 626 1.67 -23.68 29.99
N SER A 627 2.74 -24.09 30.69
CA SER A 627 3.30 -25.43 30.56
C SER A 627 2.32 -26.52 30.97
N GLN A 628 1.58 -26.33 32.07
CA GLN A 628 0.56 -27.29 32.52
C GLN A 628 -0.59 -27.41 31.53
N LEU A 629 -1.07 -26.28 31.00
CA LEU A 629 -2.10 -26.26 29.96
C LEU A 629 -1.62 -26.94 28.67
N ALA A 630 -0.36 -26.75 28.28
CA ALA A 630 0.23 -27.42 27.12
C ALA A 630 0.29 -28.95 27.33
N SER A 631 0.80 -29.41 28.47
CA SER A 631 0.89 -30.85 28.78
C SER A 631 -0.49 -31.52 28.89
N SER A 632 -1.52 -30.77 29.27
CA SER A 632 -2.89 -31.27 29.44
C SER A 632 -3.86 -30.69 28.39
N PHE A 633 -3.35 -30.35 27.20
CA PHE A 633 -4.13 -29.63 26.19
C PHE A 633 -5.42 -30.35 25.80
N GLY A 634 -5.40 -31.69 25.66
CA GLY A 634 -6.62 -32.45 25.35
C GLY A 634 -7.72 -32.35 26.40
N LEU A 635 -7.37 -32.19 27.68
CA LEU A 635 -8.36 -31.93 28.74
C LEU A 635 -8.87 -30.49 28.66
N ALA A 636 -7.96 -29.52 28.46
CA ALA A 636 -8.32 -28.11 28.29
C ALA A 636 -9.26 -27.92 27.09
N GLU A 637 -8.97 -28.57 25.97
CA GLU A 637 -9.78 -28.53 24.75
C GLU A 637 -11.22 -29.00 24.99
N ARG A 638 -11.38 -30.15 25.66
CA ARG A 638 -12.71 -30.70 26.01
C ARG A 638 -13.44 -29.79 26.99
N ALA A 639 -12.74 -29.26 27.99
CA ALA A 639 -13.32 -28.35 28.97
C ALA A 639 -13.83 -27.06 28.32
N VAL A 640 -13.06 -26.48 27.40
CA VAL A 640 -13.48 -25.30 26.63
C VAL A 640 -14.67 -25.61 25.73
N GLY A 641 -14.64 -26.72 24.98
CA GLY A 641 -15.77 -27.14 24.14
C GLY A 641 -17.06 -27.34 24.95
N ALA A 642 -16.98 -28.01 26.10
CA ALA A 642 -18.12 -28.19 27.01
C ALA A 642 -18.64 -26.86 27.57
N SER A 643 -17.73 -25.95 27.95
CA SER A 643 -18.08 -24.61 28.46
C SER A 643 -18.79 -23.77 27.41
N LEU A 644 -18.32 -23.81 26.16
CA LEU A 644 -18.97 -23.12 25.04
C LEU A 644 -20.34 -23.71 24.72
N MET A 645 -20.49 -25.04 24.76
CA MET A 645 -21.78 -25.70 24.58
C MET A 645 -22.78 -25.27 25.66
N LEU A 646 -22.38 -25.28 26.93
CA LEU A 646 -23.21 -24.80 28.04
C LEU A 646 -23.56 -23.32 27.89
N GLY A 647 -22.59 -22.49 27.52
CA GLY A 647 -22.81 -21.07 27.28
C GLY A 647 -23.79 -20.80 26.14
N ARG A 648 -23.74 -21.59 25.06
CA ARG A 648 -24.69 -21.50 23.93
C ARG A 648 -26.10 -21.89 24.35
N THR A 649 -26.24 -22.95 25.14
CA THR A 649 -27.54 -23.36 25.71
C THR A 649 -28.08 -22.28 26.66
N ALA A 650 -27.23 -21.70 27.50
CA ALA A 650 -27.65 -20.59 28.37
C ALA A 650 -28.04 -19.36 27.55
N SER A 651 -27.31 -19.06 26.48
CA SER A 651 -27.59 -17.94 25.56
C SER A 651 -28.88 -18.13 24.77
N SER A 652 -29.22 -19.36 24.36
CA SER A 652 -30.48 -19.64 23.68
C SER A 652 -31.69 -19.53 24.60
N ILE A 653 -31.52 -19.77 25.90
CA ILE A 653 -32.58 -19.64 26.91
C ILE A 653 -32.73 -18.19 27.39
N MET A 654 -31.64 -17.54 27.76
CA MET A 654 -31.65 -16.21 28.39
C MET A 654 -31.54 -15.04 27.40
N GLY A 655 -31.16 -15.33 26.16
CA GLY A 655 -30.85 -14.34 25.14
C GLY A 655 -29.41 -13.84 25.18
N ALA A 656 -28.86 -13.55 23.99
CA ALA A 656 -27.51 -13.07 23.74
C ALA A 656 -27.09 -11.89 24.65
N LYS A 657 -27.96 -10.87 24.75
CA LYS A 657 -27.70 -9.64 25.51
C LYS A 657 -27.58 -9.89 27.02
N ALA A 658 -28.39 -10.80 27.56
CA ALA A 658 -28.33 -11.16 28.98
C ALA A 658 -27.03 -11.91 29.29
N MET A 659 -26.62 -12.84 28.42
CA MET A 659 -25.34 -13.55 28.56
C MET A 659 -24.13 -12.62 28.46
N GLN A 660 -24.17 -11.66 27.53
CA GLN A 660 -23.16 -10.61 27.43
C GLN A 660 -23.08 -9.80 28.73
N GLY A 661 -24.22 -9.34 29.27
CA GLY A 661 -24.27 -8.61 30.54
C GLY A 661 -23.73 -9.41 31.73
N LEU A 662 -24.11 -10.69 31.84
CA LEU A 662 -23.65 -11.60 32.90
C LEU A 662 -22.14 -11.81 32.84
N THR A 663 -21.62 -12.21 31.68
CA THR A 663 -20.19 -12.46 31.49
C THR A 663 -19.35 -11.19 31.60
N LYS A 664 -19.91 -10.03 31.20
CA LYS A 664 -19.31 -8.73 31.45
C LYS A 664 -19.20 -8.43 32.94
N GLY A 665 -20.25 -8.66 33.72
CA GLY A 665 -20.24 -8.56 35.18
C GLY A 665 -19.17 -9.46 35.80
N LEU A 666 -19.14 -10.75 35.42
CA LEU A 666 -18.12 -11.70 35.88
C LEU A 666 -16.71 -11.25 35.51
N SER A 667 -16.48 -10.73 34.30
CA SER A 667 -15.16 -10.22 33.87
C SER A 667 -14.70 -8.97 34.61
N SER A 668 -15.61 -8.25 35.27
CA SER A 668 -15.26 -7.09 36.12
C SER A 668 -14.80 -7.52 37.51
N VAL A 669 -15.26 -8.69 37.98
CA VAL A 669 -14.92 -9.26 39.28
C VAL A 669 -13.72 -10.22 39.16
N PHE A 670 -13.69 -11.04 38.12
CA PHE A 670 -12.67 -12.04 37.85
C PHE A 670 -11.85 -11.61 36.63
N SER A 671 -10.65 -11.08 36.88
CA SER A 671 -9.71 -10.72 35.82
C SER A 671 -9.40 -11.91 34.93
N GLY A 672 -9.61 -11.76 33.62
CA GLY A 672 -9.40 -12.83 32.62
C GLY A 672 -10.61 -13.72 32.33
N PHE A 673 -11.76 -13.49 32.97
CA PHE A 673 -12.98 -14.21 32.61
C PHE A 673 -13.46 -13.80 31.20
N PRO A 674 -13.72 -14.76 30.29
CA PRO A 674 -14.08 -14.45 28.91
C PRO A 674 -15.49 -13.83 28.84
N GLN A 675 -15.62 -12.81 27.99
CA GLN A 675 -16.92 -12.21 27.69
C GLN A 675 -17.62 -13.00 26.60
N TRP A 676 -18.92 -13.21 26.77
CA TRP A 676 -19.77 -13.73 25.72
C TRP A 676 -19.85 -12.71 24.60
N HIS A 677 -19.80 -13.14 23.35
CA HIS A 677 -20.05 -12.28 22.19
C HIS A 677 -20.91 -13.04 21.18
N GLN A 678 -21.61 -12.31 20.32
CA GLN A 678 -22.52 -12.91 19.33
C GLN A 678 -21.81 -13.93 18.41
N GLY A 679 -20.52 -13.73 18.11
CA GLY A 679 -19.73 -14.69 17.34
C GLY A 679 -19.54 -16.08 17.99
N LEU A 680 -19.89 -16.27 19.28
CA LEU A 680 -19.85 -17.57 19.95
C LEU A 680 -21.16 -18.35 19.76
N GLU A 681 -22.20 -17.71 19.22
CA GLU A 681 -23.56 -18.28 19.08
C GLU A 681 -23.70 -19.22 17.87
N GLY A 682 -22.75 -19.21 16.94
CA GLY A 682 -22.74 -20.12 15.80
C GLY A 682 -22.76 -21.59 16.25
N GLN A 683 -23.61 -22.40 15.62
CA GLN A 683 -23.63 -23.85 15.87
C GLN A 683 -22.31 -24.47 15.42
N ASN A 684 -21.84 -25.50 16.15
CA ASN A 684 -20.72 -26.29 15.67
C ASN A 684 -21.25 -27.19 14.55
N GLU A 685 -20.84 -26.95 13.30
CA GLU A 685 -21.24 -27.81 12.20
C GLU A 685 -20.59 -29.17 12.38
N SER A 686 -21.39 -30.21 12.59
CA SER A 686 -20.87 -31.56 12.70
C SER A 686 -20.32 -32.01 11.34
N ILE A 687 -19.07 -32.45 11.33
CA ILE A 687 -18.49 -33.13 10.16
C ILE A 687 -19.33 -34.37 9.86
N ASP A 688 -19.84 -34.48 8.63
CA ASP A 688 -20.44 -35.71 8.15
C ASP A 688 -19.35 -36.77 7.97
N LYS A 689 -19.32 -37.73 8.89
CA LYS A 689 -18.31 -38.80 8.91
C LYS A 689 -18.46 -39.76 7.73
N SER A 690 -19.60 -39.77 7.05
CA SER A 690 -19.78 -40.60 5.84
C SER A 690 -18.94 -40.12 4.67
N LEU A 691 -18.54 -38.85 4.67
CA LEU A 691 -17.69 -38.23 3.65
C LEU A 691 -16.18 -38.43 3.92
N LEU A 692 -15.83 -39.16 4.99
CA LEU A 692 -14.43 -39.43 5.34
C LEU A 692 -14.03 -40.83 4.90
N SER A 693 -12.84 -40.96 4.31
CA SER A 693 -12.29 -42.25 3.88
C SER A 693 -11.42 -42.91 4.96
N LYS A 694 -11.16 -44.20 4.75
CA LYS A 694 -10.12 -44.91 5.50
C LYS A 694 -8.76 -44.39 5.06
N PHE A 695 -7.76 -44.57 5.93
CA PHE A 695 -6.41 -44.09 5.67
C PHE A 695 -5.82 -44.64 4.35
N ASP A 696 -6.00 -45.92 4.07
CA ASP A 696 -5.46 -46.55 2.85
C ASP A 696 -6.11 -46.03 1.56
N GLU A 697 -7.28 -45.39 1.67
CA GLU A 697 -8.11 -44.90 0.58
C GLU A 697 -8.15 -43.35 0.52
N CYS A 698 -7.29 -42.66 1.27
CA CYS A 698 -7.29 -41.20 1.32
C CYS A 698 -6.23 -40.56 0.41
N ASP A 699 -6.63 -39.48 -0.24
CA ASP A 699 -5.75 -38.60 -1.01
C ASP A 699 -5.01 -37.63 -0.08
N LEU A 700 -5.72 -37.13 0.94
CA LEU A 700 -5.21 -36.14 1.89
C LEU A 700 -5.56 -36.51 3.33
N VAL A 701 -4.62 -36.21 4.23
CA VAL A 701 -4.87 -36.22 5.67
C VAL A 701 -5.39 -34.85 6.08
N TYR A 702 -6.57 -34.80 6.67
CA TYR A 702 -7.14 -33.58 7.21
C TYR A 702 -6.98 -33.50 8.72
N TRP A 703 -6.24 -32.49 9.19
CA TRP A 703 -6.16 -32.14 10.60
C TRP A 703 -7.05 -30.91 10.89
N PRO A 704 -8.26 -31.08 11.45
CA PRO A 704 -9.09 -29.94 11.88
C PRO A 704 -8.41 -29.26 13.06
N THR A 705 -8.13 -27.96 12.97
CA THR A 705 -7.38 -27.24 14.02
C THR A 705 -8.19 -27.13 15.31
N CYS A 706 -7.50 -26.90 16.45
CA CYS A 706 -8.14 -26.85 17.76
C CYS A 706 -9.27 -25.80 17.85
N MET A 707 -9.14 -24.67 17.13
CA MET A 707 -10.19 -23.66 17.04
C MET A 707 -11.44 -24.22 16.34
N SER A 708 -11.31 -24.90 15.22
CA SER A 708 -12.45 -25.52 14.53
C SER A 708 -13.08 -26.68 15.30
N ARG A 709 -12.31 -27.36 16.16
CA ARG A 709 -12.84 -28.43 17.02
C ARG A 709 -13.62 -27.88 18.22
N MET A 710 -13.15 -26.79 18.83
CA MET A 710 -13.76 -26.21 20.05
C MET A 710 -14.85 -25.17 19.74
N MET A 711 -14.65 -24.37 18.71
CA MET A 711 -15.49 -23.21 18.36
C MET A 711 -16.22 -23.47 17.04
N HIS A 712 -16.89 -22.47 16.48
CA HIS A 712 -17.39 -22.53 15.11
C HIS A 712 -16.20 -22.46 14.12
N GLY A 713 -16.14 -23.34 13.13
CA GLY A 713 -15.03 -23.44 12.19
C GLY A 713 -15.44 -23.97 10.82
N THR A 714 -14.52 -23.92 9.86
CA THR A 714 -14.76 -24.26 8.45
C THR A 714 -14.61 -25.75 8.14
N SER A 715 -14.53 -26.62 9.15
CA SER A 715 -14.22 -28.04 8.95
C SER A 715 -15.25 -28.77 8.10
N ALA A 716 -16.55 -28.56 8.37
CA ALA A 716 -17.62 -29.16 7.58
C ALA A 716 -17.62 -28.63 6.14
N ALA A 717 -17.40 -27.33 5.96
CA ALA A 717 -17.26 -26.71 4.65
C ALA A 717 -16.08 -27.28 3.85
N LEU A 718 -14.91 -27.48 4.48
CA LEU A 718 -13.74 -28.07 3.84
C LEU A 718 -13.99 -29.52 3.39
N VAL A 719 -14.64 -30.32 4.24
CA VAL A 719 -15.03 -31.70 3.90
C VAL A 719 -16.03 -31.71 2.73
N CYS A 720 -17.03 -30.81 2.74
CA CYS A 720 -17.98 -30.69 1.64
C CYS A 720 -17.32 -30.24 0.33
N VAL A 721 -16.36 -29.31 0.38
CA VAL A 721 -15.60 -28.87 -0.79
C VAL A 721 -14.72 -30.00 -1.34
N ALA A 722 -14.07 -30.76 -0.47
CA ALA A 722 -13.25 -31.90 -0.88
C ALA A 722 -14.08 -32.99 -1.55
N ASP A 723 -15.24 -33.34 -0.98
CA ASP A 723 -16.19 -34.29 -1.57
C ASP A 723 -16.63 -33.84 -2.97
N ARG A 724 -17.05 -32.58 -3.12
CA ARG A 724 -17.42 -32.00 -4.43
C ARG A 724 -16.26 -31.97 -5.44
N ALA A 725 -15.03 -31.89 -4.95
CA ALA A 725 -13.83 -31.94 -5.76
C ALA A 725 -13.37 -33.38 -6.08
N GLY A 726 -14.04 -34.40 -5.53
CA GLY A 726 -13.64 -35.81 -5.67
C GLY A 726 -12.36 -36.16 -4.93
N VAL A 727 -12.05 -35.46 -3.82
CA VAL A 727 -10.85 -35.64 -3.01
C VAL A 727 -11.19 -36.36 -1.71
N ALA A 728 -10.63 -37.55 -1.50
CA ALA A 728 -10.88 -38.38 -0.32
C ALA A 728 -10.06 -37.91 0.89
N LEU A 729 -10.75 -37.56 1.99
CA LEU A 729 -10.13 -37.06 3.23
C LEU A 729 -10.14 -38.08 4.36
N HIS A 730 -9.01 -38.20 5.06
CA HIS A 730 -8.91 -38.95 6.32
C HIS A 730 -8.62 -38.03 7.51
N ILE A 731 -9.37 -38.17 8.61
CA ILE A 731 -9.08 -37.50 9.89
C ILE A 731 -8.50 -38.51 10.89
N PRO A 732 -7.27 -38.29 11.39
CA PRO A 732 -6.64 -39.18 12.37
C PRO A 732 -7.42 -39.27 13.70
N LYS A 733 -7.45 -40.47 14.31
CA LYS A 733 -8.20 -40.73 15.55
C LYS A 733 -7.66 -39.94 16.76
N ASP A 734 -6.35 -39.71 16.81
CA ASP A 734 -5.68 -38.95 17.87
C ASP A 734 -5.47 -37.48 17.49
N ALA A 735 -6.19 -36.95 16.49
CA ALA A 735 -6.15 -35.53 16.13
C ALA A 735 -6.64 -34.62 17.26
N ILE A 736 -7.55 -35.10 18.11
CA ILE A 736 -8.08 -34.39 19.28
C ILE A 736 -6.99 -34.30 20.36
N GLY A 737 -6.80 -33.12 20.94
CA GLY A 737 -5.77 -32.87 21.95
C GLY A 737 -4.39 -32.52 21.38
N ARG A 738 -4.19 -32.62 20.07
CA ARG A 738 -3.02 -32.07 19.38
C ARG A 738 -3.23 -30.58 19.12
N CYS A 739 -2.21 -29.77 19.36
CA CYS A 739 -2.24 -28.32 19.18
C CYS A 739 -1.05 -27.91 18.34
N CYS A 740 -1.23 -26.92 17.45
CA CYS A 740 -0.14 -26.40 16.64
C CYS A 740 0.88 -25.60 17.46
N GLY A 741 0.58 -25.22 18.71
CA GLY A 741 1.45 -24.41 19.57
C GLY A 741 1.28 -22.89 19.40
N GLN A 742 0.64 -22.43 18.32
CA GLN A 742 0.45 -21.01 18.00
C GLN A 742 -0.23 -20.20 19.12
N ALA A 743 -1.17 -20.78 19.86
CA ALA A 743 -1.82 -20.10 20.99
C ALA A 743 -0.81 -19.72 22.09
N PHE A 744 0.14 -20.61 22.41
CA PHE A 744 1.20 -20.34 23.38
C PHE A 744 2.24 -19.35 22.82
N SER A 745 2.62 -19.52 21.55
CA SER A 745 3.53 -18.61 20.84
C SER A 745 3.00 -17.18 20.85
N SER A 746 1.73 -17.00 20.49
CA SER A 746 1.06 -15.70 20.48
C SER A 746 1.13 -15.01 21.85
N LYS A 747 1.03 -15.75 22.96
CA LYS A 747 1.07 -15.20 24.33
C LYS A 747 2.49 -15.05 24.89
N GLY A 748 3.52 -15.30 24.09
CA GLY A 748 4.92 -15.15 24.51
C GLY A 748 5.45 -16.30 25.35
N PHE A 749 4.89 -17.51 25.20
CA PHE A 749 5.35 -18.75 25.86
C PHE A 749 6.05 -19.68 24.85
N PRO A 750 7.29 -19.37 24.41
CA PRO A 750 7.97 -20.10 23.34
C PRO A 750 8.19 -21.57 23.68
N ASP A 751 8.57 -21.90 24.92
CA ASP A 751 8.88 -23.27 25.33
C ASP A 751 7.64 -24.19 25.21
N SER A 752 6.48 -23.71 25.67
CA SER A 752 5.21 -24.44 25.54
C SER A 752 4.74 -24.51 24.09
N ALA A 753 5.03 -23.50 23.29
CA ALA A 753 4.70 -23.50 21.86
C ALA A 753 5.52 -24.55 21.09
N LEU A 754 6.84 -24.56 21.29
CA LEU A 754 7.76 -25.51 20.68
C LEU A 754 7.42 -26.94 21.08
N ALA A 755 7.18 -27.20 22.38
CA ALA A 755 6.80 -28.54 22.84
C ALA A 755 5.55 -29.08 22.13
N LYS A 756 4.52 -28.24 21.90
CA LYS A 756 3.31 -28.64 21.17
C LYS A 756 3.53 -28.75 19.67
N GLN A 757 4.35 -27.88 19.09
CA GLN A 757 4.71 -27.92 17.68
C GLN A 757 5.42 -29.23 17.34
N SER A 758 6.47 -29.59 18.10
CA SER A 758 7.18 -30.86 17.92
C SER A 758 6.25 -32.06 18.06
N GLU A 759 5.41 -32.07 19.11
CA GLU A 759 4.43 -33.15 19.30
C GLU A 759 3.46 -33.30 18.12
N LEU A 760 3.02 -32.19 17.51
CA LEU A 760 2.15 -32.23 16.34
C LEU A 760 2.91 -32.66 15.08
N ILE A 761 4.14 -32.19 14.87
CA ILE A 761 4.98 -32.58 13.73
C ILE A 761 5.24 -34.09 13.76
N ASP A 762 5.57 -34.65 14.93
CA ASP A 762 5.74 -36.10 15.10
C ASP A 762 4.47 -36.88 14.75
N ALA A 763 3.30 -36.37 15.17
CA ALA A 763 2.02 -36.98 14.83
C ALA A 763 1.72 -36.87 13.32
N MET A 764 1.97 -35.71 12.72
CA MET A 764 1.80 -35.46 11.29
C MET A 764 2.69 -36.36 10.44
N TRP A 765 3.94 -36.60 10.86
CA TRP A 765 4.85 -37.53 10.21
C TRP A 765 4.27 -38.96 10.15
N LEU A 766 3.66 -39.41 11.25
CA LEU A 766 2.99 -40.71 11.29
C LEU A 766 1.69 -40.72 10.49
N TRP A 767 0.86 -39.68 10.62
CA TRP A 767 -0.41 -39.57 9.92
C TRP A 767 -0.24 -39.50 8.41
N SER A 768 0.83 -38.90 7.91
CA SER A 768 1.11 -38.77 6.47
C SER A 768 1.78 -39.98 5.84
N ASP A 769 1.99 -41.07 6.59
CA ASP A 769 2.86 -42.17 6.19
C ASP A 769 4.24 -41.65 5.75
N ARG A 770 4.90 -40.91 6.67
CA ARG A 770 6.24 -40.36 6.50
C ARG A 770 6.34 -39.40 5.31
N GLY A 771 5.32 -38.55 5.15
CA GLY A 771 5.24 -37.55 4.09
C GLY A 771 4.72 -38.06 2.75
N ALA A 772 4.32 -39.33 2.64
CA ALA A 772 3.75 -39.88 1.41
C ALA A 772 2.39 -39.26 1.04
N ARG A 773 1.62 -38.80 2.05
CA ARG A 773 0.32 -38.13 1.87
C ARG A 773 0.37 -36.68 2.34
N PRO A 774 -0.12 -35.72 1.54
CA PRO A 774 -0.18 -34.33 1.97
C PRO A 774 -1.16 -34.15 3.15
N ILE A 775 -0.86 -33.17 4.00
CA ILE A 775 -1.70 -32.79 5.14
C ILE A 775 -2.36 -31.44 4.85
N VAL A 776 -3.66 -31.37 5.06
CA VAL A 776 -4.43 -30.12 4.96
C VAL A 776 -4.90 -29.67 6.35
N MET A 777 -4.92 -28.36 6.54
CA MET A 777 -5.32 -27.69 7.78
C MET A 777 -6.28 -26.56 7.45
N ASP A 778 -7.27 -26.33 8.31
CA ASP A 778 -8.35 -25.38 8.04
C ASP A 778 -8.11 -23.95 8.56
N LEU A 779 -6.96 -23.68 9.19
CA LEU A 779 -6.60 -22.36 9.72
C LEU A 779 -5.18 -21.95 9.32
N GLY A 780 -5.08 -20.93 8.47
CA GLY A 780 -3.81 -20.46 7.91
C GLY A 780 -2.76 -20.03 8.95
N SER A 781 -3.16 -19.52 10.12
CA SER A 781 -2.21 -19.16 11.19
C SER A 781 -1.53 -20.37 11.83
N CYS A 782 -2.24 -21.52 11.95
CA CYS A 782 -1.59 -22.75 12.38
C CYS A 782 -0.71 -23.30 11.26
N THR A 783 -1.14 -23.23 9.99
CA THR A 783 -0.35 -23.70 8.84
C THR A 783 0.98 -22.95 8.79
N ALA A 784 0.95 -21.62 8.81
CA ALA A 784 2.15 -20.79 8.78
C ALA A 784 3.11 -21.11 9.94
N PHE A 785 2.57 -21.28 11.16
CA PHE A 785 3.40 -21.61 12.33
C PHE A 785 4.04 -23.00 12.22
N ILE A 786 3.33 -24.01 11.70
CA ILE A 786 3.90 -25.35 11.49
C ILE A 786 4.94 -25.34 10.37
N THR A 787 4.68 -24.67 9.24
CA THR A 787 5.64 -24.56 8.15
C THR A 787 6.95 -23.89 8.59
N GLN A 788 6.89 -22.88 9.47
CA GLN A 788 8.09 -22.28 10.07
C GLN A 788 8.91 -23.31 10.84
N GLY A 789 8.27 -24.11 11.70
CA GLY A 789 8.98 -25.15 12.45
C GLY A 789 9.54 -26.28 11.58
N LEU A 790 8.93 -26.57 10.43
CA LEU A 790 9.45 -27.53 9.47
C LEU A 790 10.69 -27.00 8.73
N ALA A 791 10.71 -25.71 8.39
CA ALA A 791 11.89 -25.08 7.78
C ALA A 791 13.10 -25.07 8.72
N ASP A 792 12.88 -24.97 10.04
CA ASP A 792 13.94 -25.08 11.05
C ASP A 792 14.47 -26.53 11.23
N LEU A 793 13.77 -27.53 10.67
CA LEU A 793 14.14 -28.95 10.72
C LEU A 793 14.78 -29.47 9.42
N ASP A 794 14.75 -28.68 8.34
CA ASP A 794 15.44 -28.96 7.07
C ASP A 794 16.83 -28.30 7.14
N PRO A 795 17.93 -29.07 7.31
CA PRO A 795 19.26 -28.55 7.64
C PRO A 795 19.94 -27.70 6.55
#